data_AF-A0AAN5BUG4-F1
#
_entry.id   AF-A0AAN5BUG4-F1
#
_cell.length_a   1.000
_cell.length_b   1.000
_cell.length_c   1.000
_cell.angle_alpha   90.00
_cell.angle_beta   90.00
_cell.angle_gamma   90.00
#
_symmetry.space_group_name_H-M   'P 1'
#
loop_
_entity.id
_entity.type
_entity.pdbx_description
1 polymer ?
#
loop_
_entity_poly.entity_id
_entity_poly.type
_entity_poly.pdbx_seq_one_letter_code
_entity_poly.pdbx_strand_id
1 'polypeptide(L)'
;MISPDSSQSTDRSALFAKQPILLHEASATTASGNNGISSVSSVSSGVEGICSPVSLNGEFSPNIKDEMIHQFHPGAPQPLPSLQIRTDLPRTAQLSPSKESDPFMHHSISSSSLPRRTSSLRGFLERPSSGGGSLSPASLLSSPQLMAMGDITPLPSPIGGVSPWKIPRRNSQSLSRTPSLLSRNGSSLSLRLSDSSQVLGPSECRSRSKQRGMAEMLGADKHSETPSKPRPDGAPKHARNRSLSEYVPPTKAIPIKPRPIAVSGSGVSQGIFSSSSTDSKSNNLHREQHLAVHRGIAIPAIRPPTPPRSSRSTSDGDVEPVILSPQSMDGSDEIYSVRSIRSQQPRKYRKLRELGQGTFSQVCLAVRMELQDDMDTGYSSSLQGVNAATQKLVAVKVIEHGPAGGADEERLEVSLKREVDILKSVNHPSLVQLKAFGSDEKRALLVLDYCPGGDLFDVATSGPRPMSPELIRRIFSELVAAVRYLHANFIVHRDIKLEITLPPAAMEEITDWRTYDRAVVTLTDLGLSRRIPQPPESPLLQTRCGSEDYAAPEILMGQPYDGRSTDGWALGVLLYAMMENRLPFDALPGTRGDPAKLRARTPHRIARCEWSWYRYADNDGEWDPQKGKDLEGARECVEGLLKRNTKRKSLDEIASLEWVAKAIDVPGGLKRGDKEASSSEDDNALNKVSRHVTQPISQGASQAMLYATGLTEEDMNKAQVGISSVWYSGNPCNMHLLDLNHRVKQGVEQAGLIGMQFNTVGVSDAISMGTKGMRYSLQSRDLIADSIETVMGGQWYDANISIPGCDKNMPGVLMAMGRVNRPSIMLYGGTIKPGCAATQNNAEIDIVSAFQAYGQFLSGDITEPQRFDIIRNACPGGGACGGMYTANTMATAIETIGMTLPGSSSNPAESRAKDLECLAVGGAIKKLLKEDIRPRDIMTRQAFENAMVVVNITGGSTNAVLHLIAIADSVGIKLDIEDFQSVSDRIPFLADLKPSGKYVMADMHKIGGTPALLKFLLKEGLIDGSGMTVTGETLAKNLEKVPDFPEDQKIIRPLSNPIKETGHIQILKGSLAPGGSVGKITGKEGTSFTGKARVFDDEDDFIAALERGEIKKEDKTVVVIRYTGPKGGPEMLKPSSALMGYGLGQSVALITDGRFSGGSHGFLIGHIVPEAAVGGPIGLVKDGDVIVIDAEKRVLDLEVDQETLAERRKQWEADKEAGKLPPTGLTMRGTLGKYARYVISAP
;
A
#
# COMPACT_ATOMS: atom_id res chain seq x y z
N MET A 1 71.23 -16.79 -8.15
CA MET A 1 72.06 -17.14 -9.32
C MET A 1 71.17 -17.20 -10.56
N ILE A 2 71.68 -16.84 -11.73
CA ILE A 2 71.15 -17.14 -13.07
C ILE A 2 69.74 -16.57 -13.41
N SER A 3 69.76 -15.48 -14.18
CA SER A 3 68.75 -15.08 -15.20
C SER A 3 69.17 -15.73 -16.56
N PRO A 4 68.57 -15.50 -17.77
CA PRO A 4 67.82 -14.31 -18.23
C PRO A 4 66.69 -14.54 -19.28
N ASP A 5 66.24 -13.43 -19.90
CA ASP A 5 65.72 -13.26 -21.28
C ASP A 5 64.39 -13.89 -21.76
N SER A 6 63.68 -13.33 -22.76
CA SER A 6 63.59 -11.94 -23.26
C SER A 6 62.43 -11.79 -24.28
N SER A 7 61.83 -10.59 -24.41
CA SER A 7 61.28 -10.07 -25.68
C SER A 7 60.74 -8.63 -25.57
N GLN A 8 61.23 -7.73 -26.43
CA GLN A 8 60.57 -6.46 -26.82
C GLN A 8 59.81 -6.72 -28.16
N SER A 9 59.01 -5.86 -28.79
CA SER A 9 58.73 -4.42 -28.72
C SER A 9 57.25 -4.19 -29.20
N THR A 10 56.63 -3.00 -29.31
CA THR A 10 57.02 -1.78 -30.06
C THR A 10 56.47 -0.50 -29.43
N ASP A 11 57.20 0.61 -29.57
CA ASP A 11 56.86 1.96 -29.09
C ASP A 11 56.40 2.87 -30.26
N ARG A 12 55.56 3.88 -29.98
CA ARG A 12 55.45 5.11 -30.78
C ARG A 12 54.71 6.27 -30.07
N SER A 13 55.49 7.10 -29.35
CA SER A 13 55.59 8.58 -29.47
C SER A 13 54.34 9.50 -29.41
N ALA A 14 54.36 10.73 -28.87
CA ALA A 14 55.33 11.48 -28.04
C ALA A 14 54.73 12.88 -27.64
N LEU A 15 55.54 13.72 -26.99
CA LEU A 15 55.36 15.17 -26.65
C LEU A 15 54.57 15.46 -25.35
N PHE A 16 55.21 15.96 -24.27
CA PHE A 16 55.85 17.28 -24.00
C PHE A 16 54.83 18.36 -23.58
N ALA A 17 55.02 19.20 -22.54
CA ALA A 17 56.19 19.46 -21.67
C ALA A 17 55.81 19.94 -20.24
N LYS A 18 56.82 20.22 -19.39
CA LYS A 18 56.70 20.89 -18.07
C LYS A 18 57.00 22.40 -18.21
N GLN A 19 56.41 23.28 -17.38
CA GLN A 19 57.10 24.15 -16.38
C GLN A 19 56.18 25.21 -15.71
N PRO A 20 56.61 25.88 -14.60
CA PRO A 20 55.76 26.74 -13.76
C PRO A 20 56.16 28.25 -13.74
N ILE A 21 55.30 29.08 -13.10
CA ILE A 21 55.51 30.44 -12.53
C ILE A 21 54.35 30.65 -11.53
N LEU A 22 54.43 31.18 -10.29
CA LEU A 22 55.20 32.21 -9.56
C LEU A 22 54.42 33.53 -9.32
N LEU A 23 54.23 33.84 -8.03
CA LEU A 23 53.97 35.14 -7.37
C LEU A 23 52.79 36.04 -7.78
N HIS A 24 52.02 36.45 -6.77
CA HIS A 24 51.84 37.89 -6.49
C HIS A 24 51.59 38.15 -4.99
N GLU A 25 51.94 39.35 -4.51
CA GLU A 25 51.93 39.76 -3.10
C GLU A 25 50.79 40.74 -2.74
N ALA A 26 50.76 41.13 -1.45
CA ALA A 26 50.18 42.35 -0.85
C ALA A 26 48.68 42.35 -0.42
N SER A 27 48.25 43.08 0.62
CA SER A 27 48.87 43.50 1.91
C SER A 27 47.88 44.31 2.78
N ALA A 28 47.83 44.07 4.10
CA ALA A 28 47.24 44.93 5.15
C ALA A 28 45.70 45.16 5.08
N THR A 29 44.94 45.56 6.12
CA THR A 29 45.15 46.08 7.50
C THR A 29 44.10 45.43 8.46
N THR A 30 44.14 45.36 9.81
CA THR A 30 45.00 45.91 10.88
C THR A 30 44.83 45.13 12.23
N ALA A 31 45.59 45.55 13.25
CA ALA A 31 45.30 45.60 14.71
C ALA A 31 43.87 45.28 15.24
N SER A 32 43.61 44.82 16.48
CA SER A 32 44.34 44.40 17.72
C SER A 32 43.27 44.35 18.84
N GLY A 33 43.31 43.62 19.96
CA GLY A 33 44.20 42.62 20.58
C GLY A 33 43.42 41.94 21.73
N ASN A 34 43.99 41.38 22.81
CA ASN A 34 45.39 41.30 23.23
C ASN A 34 45.56 40.20 24.33
N ASN A 35 46.65 39.42 24.26
CA ASN A 35 47.30 38.58 25.30
C ASN A 35 46.48 37.59 26.20
N GLY A 36 46.99 36.38 26.49
CA GLY A 36 48.22 35.73 26.01
C GLY A 36 48.72 34.57 26.90
N ILE A 37 49.88 34.01 26.53
CA ILE A 37 50.74 33.05 27.30
C ILE A 37 50.12 31.65 27.52
N SER A 38 50.57 30.50 26.99
CA SER A 38 51.81 30.01 26.32
C SER A 38 52.90 29.35 27.19
N SER A 39 52.85 28.01 27.29
CA SER A 39 53.99 27.09 27.51
C SER A 39 53.51 25.66 27.17
N VAL A 40 54.10 24.88 26.24
CA VAL A 40 55.43 24.19 26.30
C VAL A 40 55.43 23.10 27.38
N SER A 41 55.80 21.81 27.18
CA SER A 41 56.17 20.92 26.05
C SER A 41 56.47 19.52 26.68
N SER A 42 56.53 18.30 26.12
CA SER A 42 56.38 17.64 24.81
C SER A 42 57.10 16.25 24.86
N VAL A 43 56.74 15.28 24.00
CA VAL A 43 57.55 14.10 23.53
C VAL A 43 57.65 12.79 24.38
N SER A 44 57.34 11.66 23.69
CA SER A 44 57.89 10.27 23.71
C SER A 44 57.68 9.22 24.84
N SER A 45 56.84 8.21 24.51
CA SER A 45 57.18 6.79 24.20
C SER A 45 57.41 5.68 25.26
N GLY A 46 56.61 4.61 25.13
CA GLY A 46 56.99 3.18 25.30
C GLY A 46 56.83 2.54 26.69
N VAL A 47 56.87 1.21 26.88
CA VAL A 47 56.66 0.01 26.01
C VAL A 47 56.41 -1.18 26.99
N GLU A 48 55.43 -2.07 26.72
CA GLU A 48 55.17 -3.36 27.45
C GLU A 48 54.88 -3.26 28.98
N GLY A 49 54.39 -4.27 29.73
CA GLY A 49 53.76 -5.56 29.37
C GLY A 49 53.59 -6.51 30.59
N ILE A 50 52.59 -7.42 30.53
CA ILE A 50 52.45 -8.68 31.34
C ILE A 50 52.01 -8.53 32.83
N CYS A 51 51.47 -9.61 33.42
CA CYS A 51 50.70 -9.65 34.68
C CYS A 51 51.33 -10.46 35.85
N SER A 52 51.15 -9.98 37.09
CA SER A 52 51.03 -10.78 38.36
C SER A 52 52.27 -11.60 38.82
N PRO A 53 52.28 -12.32 39.98
CA PRO A 53 51.35 -12.43 41.13
C PRO A 53 52.05 -12.31 42.55
N VAL A 54 51.41 -12.87 43.60
CA VAL A 54 51.95 -13.30 44.95
C VAL A 54 51.67 -12.36 46.15
N SER A 55 51.77 -12.89 47.40
CA SER A 55 50.93 -12.52 48.56
C SER A 55 51.61 -12.64 49.95
N LEU A 56 50.87 -12.22 51.00
CA LEU A 56 50.86 -12.69 52.42
C LEU A 56 51.78 -12.06 53.51
N ASN A 57 51.27 -12.21 54.76
CA ASN A 57 51.83 -11.94 56.10
C ASN A 57 51.87 -10.44 56.56
N GLY A 58 51.66 -10.11 57.85
CA GLY A 58 51.45 -10.94 59.05
C GLY A 58 50.79 -10.19 60.23
N GLU A 59 50.69 -10.84 61.39
CA GLU A 59 49.86 -10.46 62.57
C GLU A 59 50.52 -9.45 63.54
N PHE A 60 49.74 -8.85 64.45
CA PHE A 60 49.92 -8.96 65.93
C PHE A 60 48.75 -8.32 66.73
N SER A 61 48.61 -8.71 68.00
CA SER A 61 47.63 -8.22 69.02
C SER A 61 48.33 -8.23 70.41
N PRO A 62 47.86 -7.56 71.50
CA PRO A 62 46.69 -8.05 72.25
C PRO A 62 45.90 -7.03 73.15
N ASN A 63 44.83 -7.56 73.80
CA ASN A 63 44.22 -7.16 75.09
C ASN A 63 43.36 -5.87 75.20
N ILE A 64 42.09 -5.89 75.67
CA ILE A 64 41.49 -6.28 76.99
C ILE A 64 41.71 -5.16 78.04
N LYS A 65 40.70 -4.59 78.74
CA LYS A 65 39.24 -4.86 78.95
C LYS A 65 38.52 -3.57 79.49
N ASP A 66 37.22 -3.44 79.81
CA ASP A 66 36.00 -4.30 79.86
C ASP A 66 34.71 -3.43 79.88
N GLU A 67 33.57 -3.92 79.35
CA GLU A 67 32.20 -3.84 79.95
C GLU A 67 31.18 -4.66 79.12
N MET A 68 30.16 -5.25 79.76
CA MET A 68 29.21 -6.22 79.17
C MET A 68 27.74 -5.74 79.31
N ILE A 69 26.80 -6.09 78.41
CA ILE A 69 25.85 -7.23 78.48
C ILE A 69 24.87 -7.04 77.29
N HIS A 70 24.41 -8.01 76.47
CA HIS A 70 24.63 -9.46 76.34
C HIS A 70 24.48 -9.91 74.87
N GLN A 71 24.52 -11.22 74.59
CA GLN A 71 24.25 -11.86 73.29
C GLN A 71 22.95 -12.69 73.29
N PHE A 72 22.34 -12.89 72.11
CA PHE A 72 21.74 -14.17 71.65
C PHE A 72 21.69 -14.22 70.10
N HIS A 73 21.46 -15.41 69.53
CA HIS A 73 21.76 -15.75 68.11
C HIS A 73 20.60 -15.53 67.09
N PRO A 74 20.87 -15.57 65.76
CA PRO A 74 19.95 -15.08 64.71
C PRO A 74 18.95 -16.10 64.14
N GLY A 75 17.97 -15.62 63.36
CA GLY A 75 16.95 -16.43 62.66
C GLY A 75 16.31 -15.72 61.44
N ALA A 76 15.58 -16.49 60.61
CA ALA A 76 15.12 -16.12 59.27
C ALA A 76 13.87 -15.19 59.21
N PRO A 77 13.58 -14.52 58.06
CA PRO A 77 12.45 -13.60 57.90
C PRO A 77 11.15 -14.25 57.35
N GLN A 78 10.05 -14.15 58.13
CA GLN A 78 8.64 -14.46 57.79
C GLN A 78 7.72 -13.58 58.70
N PRO A 79 6.37 -13.50 58.55
CA PRO A 79 5.72 -12.52 57.67
C PRO A 79 4.63 -11.66 58.37
N LEU A 80 4.11 -10.61 57.71
CA LEU A 80 2.97 -9.81 58.19
C LEU A 80 1.99 -9.43 57.04
N PRO A 81 0.71 -9.07 57.32
CA PRO A 81 -0.39 -9.84 56.74
C PRO A 81 -1.36 -9.08 55.81
N SER A 82 -2.33 -9.82 55.27
CA SER A 82 -3.39 -9.39 54.36
C SER A 82 -4.61 -8.71 55.01
N LEU A 83 -5.13 -7.66 54.38
CA LEU A 83 -6.55 -7.22 54.46
C LEU A 83 -7.07 -7.05 53.02
N GLN A 84 -8.02 -7.88 52.58
CA GLN A 84 -9.49 -7.70 52.69
C GLN A 84 -10.06 -6.55 51.84
N ILE A 85 -10.71 -6.95 50.73
CA ILE A 85 -11.60 -6.12 49.92
C ILE A 85 -12.94 -5.95 50.66
N ARG A 86 -13.54 -4.76 50.58
CA ARG A 86 -14.98 -4.54 50.78
C ARG A 86 -15.54 -3.69 49.66
N THR A 87 -16.68 -4.11 49.12
CA THR A 87 -17.59 -3.25 48.37
C THR A 87 -18.39 -2.39 49.34
N ASP A 88 -18.90 -1.24 48.88
CA ASP A 88 -20.35 -0.96 48.79
C ASP A 88 -20.61 0.51 48.40
N LEU A 89 -21.65 0.73 47.59
CA LEU A 89 -22.29 2.03 47.30
C LEU A 89 -23.34 2.33 48.39
N PRO A 90 -23.68 3.59 48.75
CA PRO A 90 -24.44 4.43 47.81
C PRO A 90 -24.52 5.98 47.99
N ARG A 91 -24.99 6.64 46.91
CA ARG A 91 -26.01 7.74 46.85
C ARG A 91 -25.80 9.17 47.45
N THR A 92 -26.00 10.13 46.52
CA THR A 92 -26.87 11.34 46.56
C THR A 92 -26.51 12.63 47.34
N ALA A 93 -26.70 13.75 46.61
CA ALA A 93 -27.19 15.08 47.07
C ALA A 93 -26.18 15.97 47.86
N GLN A 94 -26.23 17.33 47.83
CA GLN A 94 -27.03 18.30 47.07
C GLN A 94 -26.40 19.73 47.13
N LEU A 95 -26.90 20.67 46.31
CA LEU A 95 -26.93 22.15 46.52
C LEU A 95 -25.62 22.97 46.66
N SER A 96 -25.30 23.77 45.62
CA SER A 96 -25.38 25.27 45.50
C SER A 96 -25.32 26.19 46.76
N PRO A 97 -25.20 27.56 46.68
CA PRO A 97 -25.37 28.48 45.52
C PRO A 97 -24.47 29.75 45.43
N SER A 98 -24.73 30.58 44.39
CA SER A 98 -24.57 32.06 44.22
C SER A 98 -23.17 32.72 44.41
N LYS A 99 -22.80 33.81 43.70
CA LYS A 99 -23.54 35.00 43.18
C LYS A 99 -23.09 35.38 41.74
N GLU A 100 -23.98 35.87 40.85
CA GLU A 100 -24.45 37.27 40.65
C GLU A 100 -23.29 38.28 40.39
N SER A 101 -23.37 39.22 39.42
CA SER A 101 -24.58 39.89 38.88
C SER A 101 -24.53 40.31 37.38
N ASP A 102 -25.72 40.40 36.79
CA ASP A 102 -26.15 41.07 35.53
C ASP A 102 -25.98 42.64 35.62
N PRO A 103 -26.29 43.52 34.61
CA PRO A 103 -27.55 43.53 33.83
C PRO A 103 -27.59 44.08 32.35
N PHE A 104 -28.40 43.39 31.52
CA PHE A 104 -29.50 43.88 30.65
C PHE A 104 -29.34 44.89 29.45
N MET A 105 -29.80 44.43 28.27
CA MET A 105 -30.95 44.90 27.42
C MET A 105 -30.98 46.32 26.77
N HIS A 106 -31.71 46.62 25.67
CA HIS A 106 -32.49 45.84 24.67
C HIS A 106 -32.76 46.66 23.37
N HIS A 107 -33.14 45.96 22.28
CA HIS A 107 -34.10 46.33 21.21
C HIS A 107 -33.94 47.56 20.25
N SER A 108 -33.64 47.23 18.98
CA SER A 108 -34.56 47.35 17.81
C SER A 108 -34.75 48.65 16.96
N ILE A 109 -34.72 48.43 15.62
CA ILE A 109 -35.54 49.03 14.52
C ILE A 109 -35.07 50.32 13.79
N SER A 110 -34.70 50.11 12.51
CA SER A 110 -34.67 50.94 11.27
C SER A 110 -34.78 52.49 11.28
N SER A 111 -33.99 53.15 10.42
CA SER A 111 -34.42 53.52 9.03
C SER A 111 -33.40 54.41 8.26
N SER A 112 -33.67 54.63 6.98
CA SER A 112 -32.83 55.23 5.92
C SER A 112 -32.40 56.71 6.08
N SER A 113 -31.21 57.08 5.58
CA SER A 113 -31.05 58.11 4.50
C SER A 113 -29.59 58.34 4.02
N LEU A 114 -29.47 58.77 2.75
CA LEU A 114 -28.30 59.38 2.08
C LEU A 114 -28.41 60.93 2.20
N PRO A 115 -27.39 61.81 1.96
CA PRO A 115 -26.52 61.76 0.75
C PRO A 115 -25.12 62.48 0.74
N ARG A 116 -24.33 62.26 -0.34
CA ARG A 116 -23.52 63.21 -1.18
C ARG A 116 -22.53 64.24 -0.52
N ARG A 117 -21.45 64.79 -1.15
CA ARG A 117 -20.93 64.82 -2.55
C ARG A 117 -19.48 65.44 -2.64
N THR A 118 -18.65 64.98 -3.59
CA THR A 118 -17.55 65.74 -4.30
C THR A 118 -16.39 66.32 -3.43
N SER A 119 -15.28 66.91 -3.93
CA SER A 119 -14.80 67.42 -5.25
C SER A 119 -13.23 67.49 -5.26
N SER A 120 -12.46 67.80 -6.30
CA SER A 120 -12.53 67.77 -7.79
C SER A 120 -11.22 68.38 -8.39
N LEU A 121 -11.04 68.38 -9.74
CA LEU A 121 -9.93 69.04 -10.51
C LEU A 121 -8.54 68.34 -10.37
N ARG A 122 -7.61 68.30 -11.35
CA ARG A 122 -7.40 68.89 -12.71
C ARG A 122 -6.41 67.94 -13.47
N GLY A 123 -6.14 67.99 -14.79
CA GLY A 123 -6.61 68.81 -15.92
C GLY A 123 -5.46 69.37 -16.79
N PHE A 124 -5.63 69.45 -18.12
CA PHE A 124 -4.70 69.98 -19.18
C PHE A 124 -3.51 69.06 -19.59
N LEU A 125 -3.06 68.93 -20.86
CA LEU A 125 -3.44 69.44 -22.23
C LEU A 125 -3.43 68.23 -23.25
N GLU A 126 -3.49 68.28 -24.60
CA GLU A 126 -3.43 69.29 -25.69
C GLU A 126 -4.22 68.78 -26.95
N ARG A 127 -4.13 69.48 -28.10
CA ARG A 127 -4.58 69.13 -29.49
C ARG A 127 -3.92 70.12 -30.50
N PRO A 128 -4.28 70.29 -31.80
CA PRO A 128 -5.25 69.60 -32.70
C PRO A 128 -4.54 68.46 -33.47
N SER A 129 -4.62 68.10 -34.76
CA SER A 129 -5.29 68.50 -36.04
C SER A 129 -5.35 67.25 -36.94
N SER A 130 -6.15 67.07 -38.02
CA SER A 130 -7.29 67.77 -38.66
C SER A 130 -8.38 66.68 -38.97
N GLY A 131 -9.33 66.70 -39.92
CA GLY A 131 -9.76 67.57 -41.03
C GLY A 131 -9.31 67.02 -42.42
N GLY A 132 -10.18 66.62 -43.35
CA GLY A 132 -11.65 66.47 -43.30
C GLY A 132 -12.24 66.12 -44.68
N GLY A 133 -13.56 65.98 -44.79
CA GLY A 133 -14.28 65.82 -46.06
C GLY A 133 -15.03 64.49 -46.23
N SER A 134 -16.27 64.58 -46.74
CA SER A 134 -17.16 63.45 -47.07
C SER A 134 -17.62 63.60 -48.52
N LEU A 135 -17.86 62.48 -49.23
CA LEU A 135 -19.07 62.22 -50.04
C LEU A 135 -18.89 60.96 -50.92
N SER A 136 -19.94 60.13 -50.98
CA SER A 136 -20.09 58.99 -51.93
C SER A 136 -20.95 59.43 -53.14
N PRO A 137 -20.90 58.76 -54.31
CA PRO A 137 -21.80 57.59 -54.51
C PRO A 137 -21.33 56.50 -55.51
N ALA A 138 -22.13 55.42 -55.59
CA ALA A 138 -22.39 54.51 -56.73
C ALA A 138 -21.29 54.32 -57.82
N SER A 139 -20.54 53.20 -57.90
CA SER A 139 -20.89 51.77 -58.12
C SER A 139 -20.98 51.31 -59.59
N LEU A 140 -20.04 50.44 -60.03
CA LEU A 140 -20.24 49.24 -60.88
C LEU A 140 -18.90 48.67 -61.38
N LEU A 141 -18.57 47.43 -60.97
CA LEU A 141 -17.84 46.38 -61.72
C LEU A 141 -17.65 45.15 -60.81
N SER A 142 -17.42 43.96 -61.37
CA SER A 142 -17.58 42.69 -60.65
C SER A 142 -16.47 41.65 -60.88
N SER A 143 -16.18 40.88 -59.82
CA SER A 143 -15.31 39.69 -59.78
C SER A 143 -13.79 39.91 -59.99
N PRO A 144 -12.90 38.98 -59.58
CA PRO A 144 -13.18 37.68 -58.95
C PRO A 144 -12.40 37.38 -57.65
N GLN A 145 -13.11 37.16 -56.53
CA GLN A 145 -12.59 36.35 -55.41
C GLN A 145 -13.70 35.74 -54.51
N LEU A 146 -14.86 35.46 -55.10
CA LEU A 146 -16.01 34.81 -54.43
C LEU A 146 -16.07 33.31 -54.74
N MET A 147 -15.09 32.53 -54.25
CA MET A 147 -15.07 31.04 -54.26
C MET A 147 -13.92 30.50 -53.38
N ALA A 148 -13.96 30.70 -52.06
CA ALA A 148 -13.00 30.10 -51.10
C ALA A 148 -13.41 30.21 -49.60
N MET A 149 -14.67 29.96 -49.22
CA MET A 149 -15.06 29.82 -47.80
C MET A 149 -15.99 28.62 -47.61
N GLY A 150 -15.37 27.45 -47.39
CA GLY A 150 -16.08 26.18 -47.30
C GLY A 150 -15.18 24.98 -47.00
N ASP A 151 -14.14 25.16 -46.19
CA ASP A 151 -13.28 24.05 -45.73
C ASP A 151 -12.64 24.38 -44.36
N ILE A 152 -13.09 23.66 -43.32
CA ILE A 152 -12.33 23.44 -42.08
C ILE A 152 -12.33 21.94 -41.87
N THR A 153 -11.28 21.29 -42.38
CA THR A 153 -11.06 19.84 -42.36
C THR A 153 -9.64 19.52 -41.85
N PRO A 154 -9.37 18.34 -41.24
CA PRO A 154 -8.25 18.21 -40.29
C PRO A 154 -6.95 17.56 -40.83
N LEU A 155 -5.83 18.31 -40.83
CA LEU A 155 -4.41 17.86 -40.77
C LEU A 155 -3.86 16.98 -41.94
N PRO A 156 -2.57 17.11 -42.33
CA PRO A 156 -1.41 16.54 -41.61
C PRO A 156 -0.38 17.64 -41.22
N SER A 157 0.97 17.64 -41.35
CA SER A 157 2.08 16.77 -41.84
C SER A 157 3.44 17.41 -41.41
N PRO A 158 4.65 16.79 -41.55
CA PRO A 158 5.00 15.40 -41.89
C PRO A 158 5.76 14.66 -40.73
N ILE A 159 6.49 13.57 -41.04
CA ILE A 159 6.90 12.49 -40.09
C ILE A 159 8.40 12.52 -39.72
N GLY A 160 8.74 12.05 -38.51
CA GLY A 160 10.10 11.59 -38.16
C GLY A 160 10.28 11.07 -36.73
N GLY A 161 10.16 9.76 -36.50
CA GLY A 161 10.50 9.13 -35.20
C GLY A 161 9.88 7.75 -34.98
N VAL A 162 10.64 6.81 -34.38
CA VAL A 162 10.18 5.42 -34.13
C VAL A 162 9.53 5.31 -32.74
N SER A 163 8.36 4.65 -32.66
CA SER A 163 7.64 4.46 -31.38
C SER A 163 8.14 3.25 -30.58
N PRO A 164 8.50 3.40 -29.29
CA PRO A 164 8.90 2.26 -28.43
C PRO A 164 7.77 1.31 -27.99
N TRP A 165 6.51 1.63 -28.30
CA TRP A 165 5.33 1.04 -27.62
C TRP A 165 4.85 -0.28 -28.24
N LYS A 166 5.76 -1.24 -28.45
CA LYS A 166 5.41 -2.64 -28.79
C LYS A 166 6.11 -3.62 -27.84
N ILE A 167 5.35 -4.16 -26.90
CA ILE A 167 5.76 -5.32 -26.10
C ILE A 167 5.86 -6.54 -27.05
N PRO A 168 6.98 -7.28 -27.08
CA PRO A 168 7.18 -8.35 -28.05
C PRO A 168 6.32 -9.59 -27.74
N ARG A 169 5.30 -9.86 -28.57
CA ARG A 169 4.57 -11.16 -28.55
C ARG A 169 5.50 -12.27 -29.04
N ARG A 170 6.04 -13.07 -28.11
CA ARG A 170 6.92 -14.22 -28.39
C ARG A 170 6.11 -15.45 -28.82
N ASN A 171 5.48 -15.40 -30.00
CA ASN A 171 4.80 -16.58 -30.58
C ASN A 171 5.79 -17.43 -31.39
N SER A 172 6.08 -18.63 -30.88
CA SER A 172 6.86 -19.65 -31.60
C SER A 172 5.97 -20.42 -32.57
N GLN A 173 6.12 -20.17 -33.86
CA GLN A 173 5.67 -21.09 -34.92
C GLN A 173 6.77 -21.25 -35.97
N SER A 174 7.30 -22.47 -36.09
CA SER A 174 8.14 -22.88 -37.20
C SER A 174 7.28 -23.05 -38.45
N LEU A 175 7.63 -22.35 -39.52
CA LEU A 175 7.02 -22.53 -40.84
C LEU A 175 7.79 -23.59 -41.63
N SER A 176 7.11 -24.65 -42.03
CA SER A 176 7.57 -25.55 -43.10
C SER A 176 6.47 -25.68 -44.15
N ARG A 177 6.78 -25.35 -45.41
CA ARG A 177 5.91 -25.64 -46.56
C ARG A 177 6.21 -27.05 -47.11
N THR A 178 5.22 -27.61 -47.78
CA THR A 178 5.16 -28.94 -48.42
C THR A 178 5.80 -28.91 -49.82
N PRO A 179 5.81 -30.01 -50.63
CA PRO A 179 5.52 -31.43 -50.34
C PRO A 179 6.61 -32.43 -50.84
N SER A 180 6.51 -33.70 -50.42
CA SER A 180 7.01 -34.85 -51.22
C SER A 180 6.19 -36.13 -50.98
N LEU A 181 6.24 -37.07 -51.94
CA LEU A 181 5.33 -38.22 -52.10
C LEU A 181 5.79 -39.51 -51.38
N LEU A 182 4.85 -40.48 -51.29
CA LEU A 182 5.00 -41.96 -51.28
C LEU A 182 4.61 -42.77 -50.01
N SER A 183 3.52 -43.53 -50.17
CA SER A 183 3.41 -44.99 -49.91
C SER A 183 3.20 -45.59 -48.49
N ARG A 184 1.93 -45.92 -48.23
CA ARG A 184 1.38 -47.22 -47.73
C ARG A 184 1.61 -47.76 -46.29
N ASN A 185 0.44 -47.94 -45.64
CA ASN A 185 -0.09 -49.14 -44.94
C ASN A 185 0.30 -49.48 -43.48
N GLY A 186 -0.72 -49.89 -42.69
CA GLY A 186 -0.61 -50.47 -41.34
C GLY A 186 -1.41 -49.72 -40.25
N SER A 187 -2.75 -49.59 -40.30
CA SER A 187 -3.76 -50.50 -39.67
C SER A 187 -3.40 -51.06 -38.28
N SER A 188 -4.25 -51.08 -37.25
CA SER A 188 -5.62 -50.54 -36.98
C SER A 188 -6.01 -50.94 -35.53
N LEU A 189 -6.69 -50.12 -34.70
CA LEU A 189 -8.15 -50.15 -34.42
C LEU A 189 -8.45 -49.17 -33.26
N SER A 190 -9.23 -48.08 -33.47
CA SER A 190 -10.62 -47.84 -33.00
C SER A 190 -10.83 -47.63 -31.48
N LEU A 191 -11.32 -46.49 -30.94
CA LEU A 191 -12.52 -45.66 -31.22
C LEU A 191 -13.84 -46.35 -30.80
N ARG A 192 -14.89 -45.70 -30.25
CA ARG A 192 -15.35 -44.28 -30.08
C ARG A 192 -16.07 -44.12 -28.70
N LEU A 193 -16.28 -42.95 -28.07
CA LEU A 193 -17.28 -41.86 -28.32
C LEU A 193 -18.74 -42.38 -28.49
N SER A 194 -19.82 -41.66 -28.13
CA SER A 194 -20.03 -40.20 -28.02
C SER A 194 -21.16 -39.78 -27.04
N ASP A 195 -21.39 -38.48 -26.93
CA ASP A 195 -22.46 -37.77 -26.20
C ASP A 195 -23.90 -38.12 -26.65
N SER A 196 -24.90 -37.81 -25.80
CA SER A 196 -26.02 -36.89 -26.10
C SER A 196 -27.01 -36.71 -24.93
N SER A 197 -27.76 -35.61 -24.92
CA SER A 197 -28.65 -35.15 -23.83
C SER A 197 -30.14 -35.10 -24.22
N GLN A 198 -31.08 -35.33 -23.27
CA GLN A 198 -32.15 -34.38 -22.85
C GLN A 198 -33.40 -34.98 -22.13
N VAL A 199 -33.88 -34.26 -21.09
CA VAL A 199 -35.29 -33.89 -20.78
C VAL A 199 -36.30 -34.87 -20.09
N LEU A 200 -36.72 -34.44 -18.89
CA LEU A 200 -37.99 -34.67 -18.11
C LEU A 200 -38.33 -36.04 -17.44
N GLY A 201 -39.15 -35.96 -16.36
CA GLY A 201 -39.60 -37.05 -15.47
C GLY A 201 -41.03 -37.59 -15.78
N PRO A 202 -41.83 -38.15 -14.83
CA PRO A 202 -41.96 -37.72 -13.41
C PRO A 202 -42.29 -38.81 -12.32
N SER A 203 -42.48 -38.34 -11.07
CA SER A 203 -43.42 -38.79 -9.99
C SER A 203 -43.51 -40.23 -9.41
N GLU A 204 -43.20 -40.33 -8.11
CA GLU A 204 -43.91 -41.02 -6.98
C GLU A 204 -44.24 -42.55 -6.95
N CYS A 205 -44.53 -43.03 -5.73
CA CYS A 205 -44.45 -44.44 -5.30
C CYS A 205 -45.80 -45.17 -5.10
N ARG A 206 -45.83 -46.50 -5.29
CA ARG A 206 -46.74 -47.54 -4.69
C ARG A 206 -46.11 -48.93 -4.96
N SER A 207 -45.68 -49.76 -4.00
CA SER A 207 -46.35 -50.45 -2.86
C SER A 207 -47.16 -51.72 -3.23
N ARG A 208 -46.83 -52.87 -2.58
CA ARG A 208 -47.76 -53.95 -2.11
C ARG A 208 -47.04 -55.12 -1.38
N SER A 209 -47.84 -56.04 -0.81
CA SER A 209 -47.46 -57.04 0.22
C SER A 209 -48.01 -58.47 -0.06
N LYS A 210 -47.61 -59.49 0.74
CA LYS A 210 -48.33 -60.79 0.94
C LYS A 210 -47.82 -61.61 2.16
N GLN A 211 -48.49 -62.71 2.54
CA GLN A 211 -48.43 -63.37 3.87
C GLN A 211 -48.16 -64.91 3.90
N ARG A 212 -47.64 -65.43 5.03
CA ARG A 212 -47.88 -66.72 5.78
C ARG A 212 -47.01 -66.72 7.08
N GLY A 213 -47.11 -67.59 8.11
CA GLY A 213 -47.90 -68.81 8.42
C GLY A 213 -47.05 -70.11 8.34
N MET A 214 -47.02 -71.10 9.25
CA MET A 214 -47.74 -71.51 10.51
C MET A 214 -46.89 -72.65 11.20
N ALA A 215 -47.04 -73.17 12.43
CA ALA A 215 -47.73 -72.86 13.71
C ALA A 215 -47.23 -73.84 14.85
N GLU A 216 -47.92 -73.94 16.00
CA GLU A 216 -47.75 -74.90 17.15
C GLU A 216 -46.51 -74.72 18.08
N MET A 217 -46.52 -75.01 19.42
CA MET A 217 -47.58 -75.53 20.34
C MET A 217 -47.42 -75.08 21.84
N LEU A 218 -48.56 -74.82 22.50
CA LEU A 218 -48.97 -74.78 23.95
C LEU A 218 -48.04 -74.49 25.18
N GLY A 219 -48.57 -73.64 26.09
CA GLY A 219 -48.59 -73.80 27.58
C GLY A 219 -47.96 -72.66 28.44
N ALA A 220 -48.33 -72.36 29.70
CA ALA A 220 -49.61 -72.42 30.44
C ALA A 220 -49.51 -71.68 31.82
N ASP A 221 -50.62 -71.06 32.29
CA ASP A 221 -51.09 -70.91 33.70
C ASP A 221 -50.61 -69.84 34.74
N LYS A 222 -51.63 -69.30 35.47
CA LYS A 222 -51.72 -68.79 36.89
C LYS A 222 -51.31 -67.37 37.35
N HIS A 223 -52.31 -66.68 37.95
CA HIS A 223 -52.43 -66.04 39.31
C HIS A 223 -51.22 -65.37 40.03
N SER A 224 -51.35 -64.35 40.91
CA SER A 224 -52.47 -63.44 41.32
C SER A 224 -52.01 -62.37 42.34
N GLU A 225 -52.87 -61.38 42.66
CA GLU A 225 -52.84 -60.48 43.87
C GLU A 225 -51.68 -59.47 44.03
N THR A 226 -51.78 -58.35 44.78
CA THR A 226 -52.91 -57.44 45.13
C THR A 226 -52.36 -56.01 45.39
N PRO A 227 -53.19 -54.94 45.37
CA PRO A 227 -52.75 -53.56 45.61
C PRO A 227 -53.02 -53.06 47.05
N SER A 228 -52.24 -52.08 47.54
CA SER A 228 -52.68 -51.21 48.63
C SER A 228 -52.05 -49.80 48.64
N LYS A 229 -52.85 -48.82 49.05
CA LYS A 229 -52.41 -47.57 49.72
C LYS A 229 -52.91 -47.69 51.16
N PRO A 230 -52.17 -47.19 52.16
CA PRO A 230 -52.51 -45.85 52.64
C PRO A 230 -51.29 -44.98 53.06
N ARG A 231 -51.59 -43.74 53.45
CA ARG A 231 -50.76 -42.82 54.28
C ARG A 231 -51.21 -42.99 55.78
N PRO A 232 -50.69 -42.30 56.82
CA PRO A 232 -49.84 -41.09 56.84
C PRO A 232 -48.74 -41.05 57.95
N ASP A 233 -48.29 -39.83 58.28
CA ASP A 233 -47.58 -39.35 59.49
C ASP A 233 -46.13 -39.83 59.75
N GLY A 234 -45.17 -38.95 60.13
CA GLY A 234 -45.14 -37.47 60.19
C GLY A 234 -43.67 -36.98 60.19
N ALA A 235 -43.28 -35.86 59.56
CA ALA A 235 -43.59 -34.44 59.85
C ALA A 235 -42.44 -33.74 60.64
N PRO A 236 -42.20 -32.40 60.56
CA PRO A 236 -42.71 -31.38 59.62
C PRO A 236 -41.64 -30.33 59.13
N LYS A 237 -42.14 -29.29 58.41
CA LYS A 237 -41.51 -27.99 58.03
C LYS A 237 -40.57 -28.00 56.80
N HIS A 238 -40.51 -27.05 55.86
CA HIS A 238 -41.22 -25.80 55.43
C HIS A 238 -40.11 -24.81 54.98
N ALA A 239 -40.25 -23.90 53.98
CA ALA A 239 -41.23 -23.70 52.89
C ALA A 239 -40.78 -22.52 51.97
N ARG A 240 -41.52 -22.27 50.87
CA ARG A 240 -41.54 -21.01 50.05
C ARG A 240 -40.28 -20.73 49.20
N ASN A 241 -40.28 -19.96 48.09
CA ASN A 241 -41.30 -19.31 47.23
C ASN A 241 -40.68 -19.15 45.79
N ARG A 242 -41.38 -19.01 44.64
CA ARG A 242 -42.11 -17.83 44.06
C ARG A 242 -41.30 -16.50 44.08
N SER A 243 -41.41 -15.53 43.16
CA SER A 243 -42.08 -15.28 41.84
C SER A 243 -41.77 -13.81 41.43
N LEU A 244 -41.94 -13.26 40.21
CA LEU A 244 -42.15 -13.68 38.80
C LEU A 244 -42.12 -12.40 37.93
N SER A 245 -41.59 -12.40 36.69
CA SER A 245 -41.92 -11.36 35.68
C SER A 245 -41.64 -11.74 34.21
N GLU A 246 -42.55 -12.50 33.60
CA GLU A 246 -42.84 -12.36 32.16
C GLU A 246 -44.16 -11.58 32.02
N TYR A 247 -44.30 -10.78 30.97
CA TYR A 247 -45.56 -10.16 30.59
C TYR A 247 -45.74 -10.20 29.07
N VAL A 248 -46.76 -10.91 28.60
CA VAL A 248 -47.17 -10.97 27.20
C VAL A 248 -48.67 -10.71 27.12
N PRO A 249 -49.13 -9.61 26.48
CA PRO A 249 -50.55 -9.34 26.30
C PRO A 249 -51.14 -10.26 25.21
N PRO A 250 -52.43 -10.65 25.33
CA PRO A 250 -53.02 -11.69 24.48
C PRO A 250 -53.41 -11.20 23.08
N THR A 251 -53.14 -12.03 22.07
CA THR A 251 -53.66 -11.85 20.70
C THR A 251 -55.17 -12.05 20.65
N LYS A 252 -55.93 -11.02 20.27
CA LYS A 252 -57.29 -11.14 19.73
C LYS A 252 -57.28 -10.84 18.23
N ALA A 253 -58.01 -11.65 17.47
CA ALA A 253 -58.16 -11.51 16.02
C ALA A 253 -59.64 -11.29 15.64
N ILE A 254 -59.88 -11.14 14.32
CA ILE A 254 -61.18 -11.22 13.61
C ILE A 254 -62.06 -9.93 13.69
N PRO A 255 -62.67 -9.42 12.58
CA PRO A 255 -62.44 -9.67 11.14
C PRO A 255 -62.28 -8.42 10.24
N ILE A 256 -62.05 -8.71 8.96
CA ILE A 256 -62.02 -7.85 7.76
C ILE A 256 -63.45 -7.43 7.27
N LYS A 257 -63.51 -6.50 6.29
CA LYS A 257 -64.57 -6.28 5.24
C LYS A 257 -65.62 -5.13 5.49
N PRO A 258 -66.32 -4.61 4.45
CA PRO A 258 -66.08 -3.21 4.01
C PRO A 258 -67.36 -2.38 3.69
N ARG A 259 -67.24 -1.10 3.28
CA ARG A 259 -68.28 -0.37 2.52
C ARG A 259 -67.71 0.64 1.47
N PRO A 260 -68.49 1.05 0.45
CA PRO A 260 -68.05 1.85 -0.71
C PRO A 260 -68.85 3.18 -0.89
N ILE A 261 -68.75 3.82 -2.08
CA ILE A 261 -69.58 4.96 -2.59
C ILE A 261 -69.15 6.32 -1.96
N ALA A 262 -68.65 7.32 -2.71
CA ALA A 262 -69.33 8.38 -3.50
C ALA A 262 -70.31 9.27 -2.65
N VAL A 263 -70.61 10.55 -2.93
CA VAL A 263 -70.80 11.30 -4.20
C VAL A 263 -70.53 12.81 -4.01
N SER A 264 -70.10 13.52 -5.07
CA SER A 264 -70.49 14.88 -5.55
C SER A 264 -69.27 15.62 -6.14
N GLY A 265 -69.29 16.37 -7.26
CA GLY A 265 -70.38 17.06 -7.97
C GLY A 265 -70.40 18.54 -7.52
N SER A 266 -70.31 19.59 -8.35
CA SER A 266 -70.35 19.76 -9.83
C SER A 266 -69.58 21.07 -10.21
N GLY A 267 -69.39 21.52 -11.47
CA GLY A 267 -69.93 21.08 -12.77
C GLY A 267 -69.34 21.84 -13.98
N VAL A 268 -69.99 21.70 -15.14
CA VAL A 268 -69.65 22.24 -16.49
C VAL A 268 -70.22 23.69 -16.61
N SER A 269 -69.78 24.66 -17.43
CA SER A 269 -69.53 24.62 -18.89
C SER A 269 -68.84 25.87 -19.47
N GLN A 270 -68.17 25.67 -20.61
CA GLN A 270 -68.01 26.55 -21.80
C GLN A 270 -68.20 28.09 -21.69
N GLY A 271 -67.22 28.85 -22.24
CA GLY A 271 -67.56 29.90 -23.23
C GLY A 271 -66.77 31.23 -23.23
N ILE A 272 -66.14 31.51 -24.39
CA ILE A 272 -66.07 32.83 -25.07
C ILE A 272 -65.22 33.96 -24.42
N PHE A 273 -64.19 34.41 -25.17
CA PHE A 273 -63.51 35.72 -25.22
C PHE A 273 -63.31 36.52 -23.90
N SER A 274 -62.09 36.96 -23.60
CA SER A 274 -61.46 38.06 -24.35
C SER A 274 -59.95 38.17 -24.11
N SER A 275 -59.24 38.87 -25.00
CA SER A 275 -57.78 38.98 -25.01
C SER A 275 -57.29 40.40 -24.67
N SER A 276 -56.41 40.52 -23.67
CA SER A 276 -55.65 41.75 -23.43
C SER A 276 -54.22 41.46 -22.95
N SER A 277 -53.25 42.01 -23.69
CA SER A 277 -51.96 42.59 -23.25
C SER A 277 -51.32 42.14 -21.92
N THR A 278 -50.04 41.75 -21.86
CA THR A 278 -48.95 41.79 -22.88
C THR A 278 -47.79 40.90 -22.44
N ASP A 279 -47.21 40.12 -23.36
CA ASP A 279 -45.96 39.40 -23.11
C ASP A 279 -44.74 40.33 -23.02
N SER A 280 -43.80 39.98 -22.14
CA SER A 280 -42.43 40.51 -22.16
C SER A 280 -41.44 39.37 -22.45
N LYS A 281 -40.40 39.67 -23.24
CA LYS A 281 -39.61 38.65 -23.95
C LYS A 281 -38.43 38.15 -23.10
N SER A 282 -38.17 36.84 -23.18
CA SER A 282 -36.97 36.21 -22.61
C SER A 282 -35.72 36.48 -23.47
N ASN A 283 -34.62 36.83 -22.81
CA ASN A 283 -33.29 36.95 -23.42
C ASN A 283 -32.46 35.70 -23.04
N ASN A 284 -32.61 34.60 -23.77
CA ASN A 284 -31.85 33.38 -23.53
C ASN A 284 -30.69 33.25 -24.54
N LEU A 285 -29.47 33.02 -24.05
CA LEU A 285 -28.33 32.66 -24.90
C LEU A 285 -28.57 31.32 -25.60
N HIS A 286 -28.17 31.23 -26.86
CA HIS A 286 -28.34 30.03 -27.68
C HIS A 286 -26.99 29.33 -27.93
N ARG A 287 -26.71 28.34 -27.06
CA ARG A 287 -25.59 27.37 -27.15
C ARG A 287 -25.55 26.71 -28.54
N GLU A 288 -24.36 26.26 -28.95
CA GLU A 288 -24.06 25.72 -30.30
C GLU A 288 -25.07 24.63 -30.76
N GLN A 289 -26.05 25.01 -31.60
CA GLN A 289 -27.06 24.08 -32.13
C GLN A 289 -26.57 23.31 -33.36
N HIS A 290 -25.51 22.51 -33.21
CA HIS A 290 -25.01 21.60 -34.25
C HIS A 290 -24.91 20.12 -33.85
N LEU A 291 -25.90 19.64 -33.08
CA LEU A 291 -26.37 18.23 -33.14
C LEU A 291 -27.78 18.13 -33.75
N ALA A 292 -27.97 18.79 -34.89
CA ALA A 292 -29.25 18.87 -35.62
C ALA A 292 -29.82 17.50 -36.07
N VAL A 293 -29.00 16.44 -36.07
CA VAL A 293 -29.41 15.06 -36.38
C VAL A 293 -30.30 14.48 -35.28
N HIS A 294 -30.03 14.77 -34.00
CA HIS A 294 -30.66 14.10 -32.86
C HIS A 294 -32.07 14.60 -32.48
N ARG A 295 -32.67 15.48 -33.30
CA ARG A 295 -34.05 16.00 -33.08
C ARG A 295 -34.97 15.97 -34.32
N GLY A 296 -34.52 15.42 -35.45
CA GLY A 296 -35.42 15.02 -36.56
C GLY A 296 -36.11 16.14 -37.35
N ILE A 297 -35.48 17.32 -37.52
CA ILE A 297 -36.11 18.50 -38.16
C ILE A 297 -35.69 18.68 -39.65
N ALA A 298 -34.90 17.76 -40.21
CA ALA A 298 -34.51 17.77 -41.62
C ALA A 298 -35.15 16.60 -42.41
N ILE A 299 -35.89 16.92 -43.48
CA ILE A 299 -36.56 15.93 -44.34
C ILE A 299 -35.61 15.51 -45.48
N PRO A 300 -35.42 14.19 -45.75
CA PRO A 300 -34.58 13.74 -46.86
C PRO A 300 -35.24 13.97 -48.23
N ALA A 301 -34.43 14.38 -49.22
CA ALA A 301 -34.88 14.53 -50.60
C ALA A 301 -35.10 13.18 -51.29
N ILE A 302 -36.18 13.07 -52.07
CA ILE A 302 -36.68 11.81 -52.65
C ILE A 302 -35.82 11.33 -53.83
N ARG A 303 -35.62 10.00 -53.94
CA ARG A 303 -35.36 9.29 -55.20
C ARG A 303 -36.36 8.13 -55.39
N PRO A 304 -36.79 7.83 -56.63
CA PRO A 304 -37.78 6.78 -56.93
C PRO A 304 -37.10 5.42 -57.29
N PRO A 305 -37.81 4.36 -57.73
CA PRO A 305 -38.62 3.51 -56.88
C PRO A 305 -38.20 2.01 -56.90
N THR A 306 -38.65 1.25 -55.90
CA THR A 306 -38.65 -0.23 -55.77
C THR A 306 -39.64 -0.91 -56.75
N PRO A 307 -39.82 -2.27 -56.84
CA PRO A 307 -39.45 -3.39 -55.93
C PRO A 307 -38.79 -4.58 -56.71
N PRO A 308 -38.87 -5.90 -56.35
CA PRO A 308 -39.30 -6.64 -55.13
C PRO A 308 -38.17 -7.62 -54.65
N ARG A 309 -38.27 -8.79 -53.99
CA ARG A 309 -39.20 -9.65 -53.17
C ARG A 309 -38.30 -10.75 -52.51
N SER A 310 -38.59 -11.57 -51.50
CA SER A 310 -39.70 -11.87 -50.54
C SER A 310 -39.03 -12.26 -49.19
N SER A 311 -39.56 -12.91 -48.14
CA SER A 311 -40.90 -13.37 -47.67
C SER A 311 -40.75 -13.55 -46.14
N ARG A 312 -41.57 -12.92 -45.27
CA ARG A 312 -42.84 -13.43 -44.65
C ARG A 312 -42.67 -14.71 -43.80
N SER A 313 -43.34 -14.89 -42.66
CA SER A 313 -44.66 -14.43 -42.14
C SER A 313 -44.56 -13.46 -40.93
N THR A 314 -45.42 -12.45 -40.69
CA THR A 314 -46.89 -12.38 -40.42
C THR A 314 -47.33 -13.20 -39.19
N SER A 315 -48.20 -12.75 -38.27
CA SER A 315 -49.25 -11.70 -38.24
C SER A 315 -49.57 -11.27 -36.77
N ASP A 316 -50.44 -10.32 -36.40
CA ASP A 316 -51.01 -9.04 -36.92
C ASP A 316 -52.15 -8.62 -35.94
N GLY A 317 -52.51 -7.34 -35.80
CA GLY A 317 -53.72 -6.89 -35.05
C GLY A 317 -53.58 -5.72 -34.05
N ASP A 318 -54.45 -4.70 -34.19
CA ASP A 318 -54.47 -3.42 -33.45
C ASP A 318 -55.30 -3.42 -32.14
N VAL A 319 -55.04 -2.42 -31.25
CA VAL A 319 -56.01 -1.64 -30.42
C VAL A 319 -55.26 -0.46 -29.71
N GLU A 320 -56.01 0.55 -29.24
CA GLU A 320 -55.54 1.85 -28.72
C GLU A 320 -54.48 1.86 -27.58
N PRO A 321 -53.59 2.87 -27.52
CA PRO A 321 -52.70 3.12 -26.38
C PRO A 321 -53.32 4.11 -25.36
N VAL A 322 -53.91 3.60 -24.28
CA VAL A 322 -54.28 4.43 -23.11
C VAL A 322 -53.08 4.61 -22.17
N ILE A 323 -52.89 5.84 -21.67
CA ILE A 323 -51.71 6.24 -20.89
C ILE A 323 -51.69 5.59 -19.50
N LEU A 324 -50.64 4.81 -19.20
CA LEU A 324 -50.18 4.54 -17.84
C LEU A 324 -48.65 4.61 -17.74
N SER A 325 -48.20 5.16 -16.61
CA SER A 325 -46.84 5.26 -16.04
C SER A 325 -45.68 4.50 -16.73
N PRO A 326 -44.51 5.15 -16.94
CA PRO A 326 -43.37 4.53 -17.61
C PRO A 326 -42.79 3.34 -16.84
N GLN A 327 -42.72 2.19 -17.50
CA GLN A 327 -41.91 1.05 -17.05
C GLN A 327 -40.45 1.25 -17.46
N SER A 328 -39.52 0.71 -16.67
CA SER A 328 -38.08 0.89 -16.83
C SER A 328 -37.53 0.21 -18.09
N MET A 329 -36.77 0.96 -18.88
CA MET A 329 -35.90 0.43 -19.95
C MET A 329 -34.51 0.06 -19.41
N ASP A 330 -33.79 -0.78 -20.16
CA ASP A 330 -32.51 -1.36 -19.76
C ASP A 330 -31.44 -0.35 -19.32
N GLY A 331 -30.71 -0.74 -18.27
CA GLY A 331 -29.47 -0.08 -17.82
C GLY A 331 -28.47 -1.14 -17.39
N SER A 332 -27.63 -1.60 -18.31
CA SER A 332 -26.58 -2.58 -18.01
C SER A 332 -25.51 -1.99 -17.08
N ASP A 333 -25.21 -2.67 -15.97
CA ASP A 333 -24.13 -2.33 -15.03
C ASP A 333 -22.74 -2.46 -15.71
N GLU A 334 -22.35 -1.43 -16.46
CA GLU A 334 -21.03 -1.38 -17.09
C GLU A 334 -19.96 -1.02 -16.05
N ILE A 335 -19.02 -1.96 -15.85
CA ILE A 335 -17.89 -1.81 -14.92
C ILE A 335 -16.60 -1.63 -15.72
N TYR A 336 -15.95 -0.48 -15.52
CA TYR A 336 -14.65 -0.14 -16.09
C TYR A 336 -13.52 -0.60 -15.15
N SER A 337 -12.46 -1.20 -15.71
CA SER A 337 -11.24 -1.56 -14.97
C SER A 337 -10.06 -0.75 -15.52
N VAL A 338 -9.40 0.03 -14.65
CA VAL A 338 -8.32 0.97 -15.02
C VAL A 338 -7.22 0.97 -13.96
N ARG A 339 -6.03 1.50 -14.26
CA ARG A 339 -4.94 1.66 -13.27
C ARG A 339 -4.90 3.09 -12.73
N SER A 340 -4.68 3.24 -11.43
CA SER A 340 -4.47 4.58 -10.85
C SER A 340 -3.12 5.15 -11.29
N ILE A 341 -3.10 6.43 -11.66
CA ILE A 341 -1.84 7.07 -12.11
C ILE A 341 -0.84 7.22 -10.96
N ARG A 342 -1.32 7.56 -9.75
CA ARG A 342 -0.46 7.74 -8.57
C ARG A 342 0.02 6.41 -7.97
N SER A 343 -0.86 5.41 -7.79
CA SER A 343 -0.49 4.15 -7.10
C SER A 343 -0.30 2.92 -8.00
N GLN A 344 -0.50 3.03 -9.32
CA GLN A 344 -0.43 1.94 -10.33
C GLN A 344 -1.33 0.71 -10.10
N GLN A 345 -1.98 0.61 -8.94
CA GLN A 345 -2.97 -0.40 -8.57
C GLN A 345 -4.19 -0.37 -9.51
N PRO A 346 -4.80 -1.54 -9.81
CA PRO A 346 -6.07 -1.61 -10.51
C PRO A 346 -7.21 -1.03 -9.67
N ARG A 347 -8.21 -0.44 -10.33
CA ARG A 347 -9.43 0.11 -9.74
C ARG A 347 -10.62 -0.21 -10.64
N LYS A 348 -11.71 -0.72 -10.04
CA LYS A 348 -13.01 -0.89 -10.68
C LYS A 348 -13.86 0.37 -10.49
N TYR A 349 -14.58 0.79 -11.53
CA TYR A 349 -15.52 1.91 -11.50
C TYR A 349 -16.83 1.50 -12.19
N ARG A 350 -17.97 1.67 -11.53
CA ARG A 350 -19.30 1.31 -12.06
C ARG A 350 -19.99 2.53 -12.64
N LYS A 351 -20.44 2.45 -13.90
CA LYS A 351 -21.20 3.49 -14.60
C LYS A 351 -22.51 3.76 -13.85
N LEU A 352 -22.86 5.03 -13.65
CA LEU A 352 -24.12 5.45 -13.01
C LEU A 352 -25.07 6.10 -14.02
N ARG A 353 -24.56 7.05 -14.81
CA ARG A 353 -25.32 7.72 -15.89
C ARG A 353 -24.37 8.40 -16.87
N GLU A 354 -24.88 8.75 -18.04
CA GLU A 354 -24.18 9.67 -18.95
C GLU A 354 -24.19 11.11 -18.43
N LEU A 355 -23.13 11.86 -18.74
CA LEU A 355 -22.99 13.30 -18.49
C LEU A 355 -23.02 14.09 -19.80
N GLY A 356 -22.41 13.57 -20.87
CA GLY A 356 -22.48 14.17 -22.21
C GLY A 356 -21.68 13.39 -23.26
N GLN A 357 -21.95 13.67 -24.54
CA GLN A 357 -21.32 13.02 -25.68
C GLN A 357 -20.68 14.07 -26.60
N GLY A 358 -19.39 13.91 -26.88
CA GLY A 358 -18.64 14.66 -27.89
C GLY A 358 -18.39 13.80 -29.13
N THR A 359 -17.87 14.41 -30.21
CA THR A 359 -17.74 13.81 -31.55
C THR A 359 -17.00 12.46 -31.57
N PHE A 360 -16.07 12.23 -30.66
CA PHE A 360 -15.24 11.02 -30.58
C PHE A 360 -15.15 10.43 -29.15
N SER A 361 -16.00 10.90 -28.21
CA SER A 361 -15.89 10.50 -26.79
C SER A 361 -17.19 10.66 -26.01
N GLN A 362 -17.55 9.65 -25.21
CA GLN A 362 -18.65 9.70 -24.25
C GLN A 362 -18.10 10.00 -22.84
N VAL A 363 -18.73 10.90 -22.09
CA VAL A 363 -18.40 11.17 -20.68
C VAL A 363 -19.55 10.67 -19.80
N CYS A 364 -19.25 9.78 -18.86
CA CYS A 364 -20.23 9.24 -17.92
C CYS A 364 -19.81 9.46 -16.46
N LEU A 365 -20.79 9.66 -15.59
CA LEU A 365 -20.64 9.63 -14.14
C LEU A 365 -20.46 8.18 -13.70
N ALA A 366 -19.44 7.90 -12.89
CA ALA A 366 -19.21 6.59 -12.32
C ALA A 366 -18.88 6.68 -10.82
N VAL A 367 -19.05 5.57 -10.12
CA VAL A 367 -18.65 5.39 -8.72
C VAL A 367 -17.47 4.43 -8.62
N ARG A 368 -16.47 4.76 -7.79
CA ARG A 368 -15.39 3.83 -7.45
C ARG A 368 -15.94 2.66 -6.62
N MET A 369 -15.60 1.43 -7.01
CA MET A 369 -15.81 0.24 -6.18
C MET A 369 -14.56 -0.04 -5.32
N GLU A 370 -14.74 -0.65 -4.15
CA GLU A 370 -13.63 -1.06 -3.28
C GLU A 370 -13.34 -2.56 -3.44
N LEU A 371 -12.11 -2.98 -3.18
CA LEU A 371 -11.63 -4.33 -3.53
C LEU A 371 -12.01 -5.42 -2.52
N GLN A 372 -13.02 -5.18 -1.68
CA GLN A 372 -13.55 -6.15 -0.70
C GLN A 372 -14.93 -6.71 -1.07
N ASP A 373 -15.61 -6.16 -2.08
CA ASP A 373 -16.98 -6.55 -2.46
C ASP A 373 -17.07 -7.83 -3.32
N ASP A 374 -15.92 -8.42 -3.72
CA ASP A 374 -15.86 -9.61 -4.60
C ASP A 374 -16.10 -10.96 -3.83
N MET A 375 -16.67 -10.95 -2.62
CA MET A 375 -16.97 -12.14 -1.82
C MET A 375 -18.45 -12.24 -1.45
N ASP A 376 -19.08 -13.34 -1.89
CA ASP A 376 -20.48 -13.75 -1.74
C ASP A 376 -21.34 -13.02 -0.67
N THR A 377 -22.31 -12.23 -1.13
CA THR A 377 -23.65 -12.15 -0.52
C THR A 377 -24.72 -11.81 -1.56
N GLY A 378 -25.40 -12.84 -2.07
CA GLY A 378 -26.61 -12.65 -2.87
C GLY A 378 -27.80 -12.24 -2.00
N TYR A 379 -28.07 -10.95 -1.86
CA TYR A 379 -29.28 -10.45 -1.20
C TYR A 379 -29.99 -9.31 -1.95
N SER A 380 -31.30 -9.26 -1.78
CA SER A 380 -32.25 -8.48 -2.59
C SER A 380 -32.04 -6.96 -2.57
N SER A 381 -32.47 -6.32 -3.68
CA SER A 381 -32.52 -4.88 -3.88
C SER A 381 -33.26 -4.11 -2.77
N SER A 382 -32.58 -3.17 -2.12
CA SER A 382 -33.17 -2.24 -1.14
C SER A 382 -32.44 -0.88 -1.14
N LEU A 383 -32.31 -0.26 -2.32
CA LEU A 383 -31.64 1.04 -2.53
C LEU A 383 -32.45 2.25 -2.02
N GLN A 384 -32.78 2.25 -0.72
CA GLN A 384 -33.35 3.38 0.04
C GLN A 384 -32.89 3.28 1.50
N GLY A 385 -31.70 3.84 1.81
CA GLY A 385 -31.19 3.90 3.19
C GLY A 385 -29.67 4.01 3.36
N VAL A 386 -28.88 3.62 2.36
CA VAL A 386 -27.41 3.76 2.41
C VAL A 386 -27.03 5.22 2.18
N ASN A 387 -26.23 5.80 3.08
CA ASN A 387 -25.81 7.20 3.02
C ASN A 387 -24.97 7.47 1.76
N ALA A 388 -25.48 8.30 0.84
CA ALA A 388 -24.82 8.65 -0.43
C ALA A 388 -23.53 9.52 -0.27
N ALA A 389 -23.06 9.73 0.96
CA ALA A 389 -21.90 10.56 1.27
C ALA A 389 -20.55 9.82 1.19
N THR A 390 -20.52 8.48 1.21
CA THR A 390 -19.28 7.69 1.25
C THR A 390 -18.77 7.25 -0.13
N GLN A 391 -19.60 7.33 -1.17
CA GLN A 391 -19.27 6.84 -2.51
C GLN A 391 -18.52 7.89 -3.34
N LYS A 392 -17.24 7.62 -3.65
CA LYS A 392 -16.40 8.54 -4.45
C LYS A 392 -16.83 8.53 -5.92
N LEU A 393 -17.55 9.58 -6.32
CA LEU A 393 -17.95 9.89 -7.69
C LEU A 393 -16.75 10.38 -8.53
N VAL A 394 -16.74 10.02 -9.82
CA VAL A 394 -15.75 10.45 -10.82
C VAL A 394 -16.43 10.63 -12.19
N ALA A 395 -15.82 11.44 -13.06
CA ALA A 395 -16.18 11.48 -14.47
C ALA A 395 -15.28 10.51 -15.25
N VAL A 396 -15.83 9.68 -16.13
CA VAL A 396 -15.07 8.76 -16.99
C VAL A 396 -15.30 9.16 -18.45
N LYS A 397 -14.25 9.67 -19.10
CA LYS A 397 -14.22 9.98 -20.54
C LYS A 397 -13.78 8.72 -21.29
N VAL A 398 -14.75 8.07 -21.93
CA VAL A 398 -14.60 6.90 -22.80
C VAL A 398 -14.37 7.38 -24.23
N ILE A 399 -13.35 6.84 -24.90
CA ILE A 399 -12.95 7.21 -26.25
C ILE A 399 -12.82 5.93 -27.07
N GLU A 400 -13.60 5.75 -28.13
CA GLU A 400 -13.63 4.50 -28.90
C GLU A 400 -12.60 4.47 -30.04
N HIS A 401 -12.08 3.29 -30.35
CA HIS A 401 -11.15 3.04 -31.45
C HIS A 401 -11.87 2.35 -32.62
N GLY A 402 -11.79 2.94 -33.82
CA GLY A 402 -12.19 2.29 -35.07
C GLY A 402 -13.10 3.11 -36.00
N PRO A 403 -13.52 2.50 -37.14
CA PRO A 403 -14.16 3.23 -38.25
C PRO A 403 -15.49 3.92 -37.91
N ALA A 404 -16.21 3.45 -36.89
CA ALA A 404 -17.45 4.08 -36.42
C ALA A 404 -17.23 5.51 -35.88
N GLY A 405 -16.01 5.82 -35.41
CA GLY A 405 -15.61 7.16 -34.97
C GLY A 405 -15.17 8.09 -36.09
N GLY A 406 -15.15 7.67 -37.36
CA GLY A 406 -14.88 8.55 -38.51
C GLY A 406 -13.47 9.17 -38.57
N ALA A 407 -12.55 8.75 -37.72
CA ALA A 407 -11.18 9.26 -37.64
C ALA A 407 -10.15 8.13 -37.85
N ASP A 408 -9.04 8.50 -38.47
CA ASP A 408 -7.88 7.66 -38.75
C ASP A 408 -7.17 7.26 -37.44
N GLU A 409 -6.95 5.96 -37.25
CA GLU A 409 -6.66 5.32 -35.95
C GLU A 409 -5.37 5.87 -35.32
N GLU A 410 -4.31 6.01 -36.13
CA GLU A 410 -3.01 6.57 -35.73
C GLU A 410 -3.13 8.05 -35.29
N ARG A 411 -4.07 8.82 -35.86
CA ARG A 411 -4.31 10.21 -35.45
C ARG A 411 -4.96 10.28 -34.07
N LEU A 412 -5.88 9.35 -33.78
CA LEU A 412 -6.59 9.29 -32.51
C LEU A 412 -5.63 8.95 -31.37
N GLU A 413 -4.78 7.92 -31.55
CA GLU A 413 -3.74 7.55 -30.59
C GLU A 413 -2.80 8.72 -30.26
N VAL A 414 -2.30 9.42 -31.29
CA VAL A 414 -1.36 10.53 -31.11
C VAL A 414 -2.03 11.73 -30.42
N SER A 415 -3.34 11.95 -30.59
CA SER A 415 -4.06 13.00 -29.84
C SER A 415 -4.35 12.60 -28.40
N LEU A 416 -4.87 11.39 -28.18
CA LEU A 416 -5.13 10.80 -26.86
C LEU A 416 -3.87 10.81 -25.98
N LYS A 417 -2.73 10.38 -26.54
CA LYS A 417 -1.45 10.36 -25.85
C LYS A 417 -1.02 11.77 -25.40
N ARG A 418 -1.23 12.80 -26.22
CA ARG A 418 -0.93 14.20 -25.86
C ARG A 418 -1.84 14.69 -24.72
N GLU A 419 -3.14 14.42 -24.77
CA GLU A 419 -4.07 14.77 -23.69
C GLU A 419 -3.65 14.11 -22.37
N VAL A 420 -3.37 12.80 -22.39
CA VAL A 420 -2.95 12.01 -21.22
C VAL A 420 -1.58 12.45 -20.68
N ASP A 421 -0.59 12.72 -21.53
CA ASP A 421 0.75 13.14 -21.11
C ASP A 421 0.81 14.61 -20.64
N ILE A 422 -0.17 15.44 -21.04
CA ILE A 422 -0.43 16.76 -20.42
C ILE A 422 -1.11 16.57 -19.05
N LEU A 423 -2.21 15.80 -18.97
CA LEU A 423 -2.97 15.55 -17.73
C LEU A 423 -2.15 14.90 -16.60
N LYS A 424 -1.12 14.10 -16.93
CA LYS A 424 -0.15 13.57 -15.95
C LYS A 424 0.82 14.63 -15.42
N SER A 425 1.10 15.68 -16.19
CA SER A 425 2.12 16.70 -15.87
C SER A 425 1.57 17.92 -15.13
N VAL A 426 0.25 18.13 -15.15
CA VAL A 426 -0.39 19.29 -14.51
C VAL A 426 -0.93 18.93 -13.13
N ASN A 427 -0.77 19.85 -12.17
CA ASN A 427 -1.33 19.77 -10.83
C ASN A 427 -1.58 21.20 -10.31
N HIS A 428 -2.84 21.64 -10.36
CA HIS A 428 -3.31 22.94 -9.88
C HIS A 428 -4.71 22.76 -9.26
N PRO A 429 -5.15 23.62 -8.31
CA PRO A 429 -6.48 23.52 -7.71
C PRO A 429 -7.60 23.63 -8.75
N SER A 430 -7.60 24.71 -9.54
CA SER A 430 -8.63 25.01 -10.56
C SER A 430 -8.39 24.34 -11.93
N LEU A 431 -7.68 23.19 -11.97
CA LEU A 431 -7.52 22.35 -13.17
C LEU A 431 -8.05 20.93 -12.92
N VAL A 432 -8.71 20.33 -13.92
CA VAL A 432 -9.17 18.94 -13.84
C VAL A 432 -8.00 17.96 -13.77
N GLN A 433 -8.08 16.95 -12.90
CA GLN A 433 -7.04 15.93 -12.73
C GLN A 433 -7.48 14.56 -13.24
N LEU A 434 -6.56 13.86 -13.90
CA LEU A 434 -6.67 12.45 -14.22
C LEU A 434 -6.22 11.59 -13.01
N LYS A 435 -7.17 10.94 -12.31
CA LYS A 435 -6.88 10.08 -11.13
C LYS A 435 -6.59 8.61 -11.53
N ALA A 436 -7.07 8.15 -12.69
CA ALA A 436 -6.78 6.82 -13.26
C ALA A 436 -6.88 6.81 -14.80
N PHE A 437 -6.23 5.83 -15.44
CA PHE A 437 -6.23 5.63 -16.90
C PHE A 437 -6.21 4.14 -17.26
N GLY A 438 -6.84 3.78 -18.39
CA GLY A 438 -6.78 2.44 -18.99
C GLY A 438 -7.08 2.48 -20.49
N SER A 439 -6.76 1.39 -21.19
CA SER A 439 -6.98 1.24 -22.62
C SER A 439 -7.14 -0.23 -23.00
N ASP A 440 -8.25 -0.56 -23.65
CA ASP A 440 -8.60 -1.85 -24.24
C ASP A 440 -8.37 -1.81 -25.76
N GLU A 441 -8.37 -2.96 -26.45
CA GLU A 441 -8.25 -3.06 -27.94
C GLU A 441 -9.37 -2.32 -28.73
N LYS A 442 -10.34 -1.69 -28.06
CA LYS A 442 -11.46 -0.94 -28.66
C LYS A 442 -11.72 0.43 -28.04
N ARG A 443 -11.07 0.79 -26.94
CA ARG A 443 -11.38 2.05 -26.22
C ARG A 443 -10.29 2.47 -25.24
N ALA A 444 -10.15 3.78 -25.04
CA ALA A 444 -9.42 4.39 -23.94
C ALA A 444 -10.38 4.96 -22.87
N LEU A 445 -9.93 4.94 -21.62
CA LEU A 445 -10.70 5.30 -20.42
C LEU A 445 -9.90 6.29 -19.57
N LEU A 446 -10.33 7.54 -19.54
CA LEU A 446 -9.75 8.61 -18.71
C LEU A 446 -10.67 8.87 -17.51
N VAL A 447 -10.17 8.64 -16.29
CA VAL A 447 -10.94 8.91 -15.06
C VAL A 447 -10.52 10.23 -14.44
N LEU A 448 -11.45 11.19 -14.47
CA LEU A 448 -11.29 12.60 -14.16
C LEU A 448 -12.09 12.99 -12.90
N ASP A 449 -11.77 14.16 -12.34
CA ASP A 449 -12.53 14.79 -11.26
C ASP A 449 -13.97 15.11 -11.69
N TYR A 450 -14.94 14.81 -10.84
CA TYR A 450 -16.35 15.15 -11.07
C TYR A 450 -16.67 16.51 -10.44
N CYS A 451 -17.08 17.47 -11.27
CA CYS A 451 -17.53 18.80 -10.85
C CYS A 451 -19.07 18.79 -10.72
N PRO A 452 -19.65 18.93 -9.51
CA PRO A 452 -21.10 18.83 -9.33
C PRO A 452 -21.87 20.13 -9.54
N GLY A 453 -21.22 21.27 -9.81
CA GLY A 453 -21.88 22.55 -10.09
C GLY A 453 -22.37 22.72 -11.52
N GLY A 454 -21.74 22.03 -12.49
CA GLY A 454 -22.08 22.09 -13.91
C GLY A 454 -21.48 23.29 -14.65
N ASP A 455 -21.85 23.45 -15.93
CA ASP A 455 -21.29 24.46 -16.83
C ASP A 455 -21.57 25.90 -16.32
N LEU A 456 -20.53 26.73 -16.35
CA LEU A 456 -20.61 28.16 -16.02
C LEU A 456 -21.66 28.91 -16.86
N PHE A 457 -21.91 28.48 -18.10
CA PHE A 457 -22.96 29.05 -18.96
C PHE A 457 -24.37 28.67 -18.52
N ASP A 458 -24.56 27.44 -18.03
CA ASP A 458 -25.86 27.02 -17.50
C ASP A 458 -26.15 27.79 -16.21
N VAL A 459 -25.17 27.99 -15.32
CA VAL A 459 -25.34 28.82 -14.10
C VAL A 459 -25.55 30.31 -14.42
N ALA A 460 -24.82 30.88 -15.37
CA ALA A 460 -25.02 32.27 -15.80
C ALA A 460 -26.42 32.52 -16.41
N THR A 461 -27.03 31.51 -17.02
CA THR A 461 -28.37 31.62 -17.65
C THR A 461 -29.53 31.10 -16.79
N SER A 462 -29.26 30.42 -15.67
CA SER A 462 -30.27 29.76 -14.81
C SER A 462 -31.22 30.71 -14.05
N GLY A 463 -31.00 32.02 -14.04
CA GLY A 463 -31.85 32.94 -13.28
C GLY A 463 -31.89 34.39 -13.78
N PRO A 464 -32.93 35.16 -13.40
CA PRO A 464 -33.09 36.56 -13.79
C PRO A 464 -32.22 37.55 -12.99
N ARG A 465 -31.30 37.08 -12.15
CA ARG A 465 -30.36 37.89 -11.37
C ARG A 465 -28.93 37.70 -11.92
N PRO A 466 -28.13 38.76 -12.08
CA PRO A 466 -26.70 38.62 -12.38
C PRO A 466 -25.95 37.86 -11.26
N MET A 467 -24.82 37.24 -11.61
CA MET A 467 -23.83 36.79 -10.61
C MET A 467 -23.27 38.00 -9.84
N SER A 468 -22.86 37.80 -8.59
CA SER A 468 -22.32 38.88 -7.76
C SER A 468 -20.93 39.32 -8.25
N PRO A 469 -20.58 40.62 -8.13
CA PRO A 469 -19.25 41.12 -8.52
C PRO A 469 -18.08 40.39 -7.85
N GLU A 470 -18.27 39.96 -6.60
CA GLU A 470 -17.29 39.23 -5.78
C GLU A 470 -17.04 37.83 -6.34
N LEU A 471 -18.09 37.13 -6.75
CA LEU A 471 -18.00 35.81 -7.38
C LEU A 471 -17.34 35.89 -8.76
N ILE A 472 -17.73 36.85 -9.60
CA ILE A 472 -17.12 37.09 -10.92
C ILE A 472 -15.61 37.37 -10.76
N ARG A 473 -15.25 38.20 -9.78
CA ARG A 473 -13.85 38.50 -9.42
C ARG A 473 -13.07 37.27 -8.97
N ARG A 474 -13.67 36.43 -8.12
CA ARG A 474 -13.07 35.19 -7.61
C ARG A 474 -12.83 34.18 -8.73
N ILE A 475 -13.86 33.87 -9.53
CA ILE A 475 -13.78 32.96 -10.69
C ILE A 475 -12.69 33.44 -11.65
N PHE A 476 -12.71 34.72 -12.06
CA PHE A 476 -11.74 35.23 -13.03
C PHE A 476 -10.28 35.14 -12.53
N SER A 477 -10.02 35.41 -11.24
CA SER A 477 -8.66 35.30 -10.69
C SER A 477 -8.16 33.84 -10.64
N GLU A 478 -9.03 32.89 -10.28
CA GLU A 478 -8.71 31.45 -10.35
C GLU A 478 -8.35 31.00 -11.77
N LEU A 479 -9.07 31.49 -12.79
CA LEU A 479 -8.81 31.17 -14.19
C LEU A 479 -7.51 31.77 -14.71
N VAL A 480 -7.22 33.04 -14.37
CA VAL A 480 -5.95 33.68 -14.71
C VAL A 480 -4.78 32.94 -14.04
N ALA A 481 -4.93 32.47 -12.80
CA ALA A 481 -3.92 31.63 -12.14
C ALA A 481 -3.73 30.28 -12.85
N ALA A 482 -4.82 29.56 -13.15
CA ALA A 482 -4.76 28.26 -13.82
C ALA A 482 -4.14 28.31 -15.22
N VAL A 483 -4.50 29.31 -16.03
CA VAL A 483 -3.97 29.48 -17.39
C VAL A 483 -2.50 29.94 -17.34
N ARG A 484 -2.12 30.85 -16.43
CA ARG A 484 -0.70 31.21 -16.24
C ARG A 484 0.15 30.02 -15.76
N TYR A 485 -0.39 29.14 -14.92
CA TYR A 485 0.26 27.89 -14.53
C TYR A 485 0.51 26.97 -15.76
N LEU A 486 -0.46 26.83 -16.67
CA LEU A 486 -0.26 26.09 -17.92
C LEU A 486 0.84 26.74 -18.77
N HIS A 487 0.78 28.07 -18.94
CA HIS A 487 1.75 28.82 -19.76
C HIS A 487 3.18 28.72 -19.22
N ALA A 488 3.36 28.74 -17.89
CA ALA A 488 4.64 28.53 -17.23
C ALA A 488 5.21 27.10 -17.42
N ASN A 489 4.33 26.11 -17.64
CA ASN A 489 4.70 24.74 -18.01
C ASN A 489 4.79 24.54 -19.54
N PHE A 490 4.86 25.63 -20.32
CA PHE A 490 4.88 25.64 -21.78
C PHE A 490 3.66 24.95 -22.43
N ILE A 491 2.51 24.93 -21.77
CA ILE A 491 1.25 24.38 -22.28
C ILE A 491 0.29 25.54 -22.59
N VAL A 492 -0.40 25.48 -23.73
CA VAL A 492 -1.50 26.41 -24.09
C VAL A 492 -2.80 25.62 -24.23
N HIS A 493 -3.92 26.20 -23.78
CA HIS A 493 -5.20 25.50 -23.65
C HIS A 493 -5.94 25.40 -25.00
N ARG A 494 -6.03 26.54 -25.71
CA ARG A 494 -6.59 26.75 -27.06
C ARG A 494 -8.08 26.48 -27.24
N ASP A 495 -8.76 25.94 -26.24
CA ASP A 495 -10.21 25.73 -26.21
C ASP A 495 -10.72 25.72 -24.76
N ILE A 496 -10.88 26.91 -24.17
CA ILE A 496 -11.18 27.07 -22.73
C ILE A 496 -12.64 26.69 -22.45
N LYS A 497 -12.84 25.56 -21.75
CA LYS A 497 -14.14 25.07 -21.26
C LYS A 497 -14.13 24.97 -19.73
N LEU A 498 -15.27 25.23 -19.09
CA LEU A 498 -15.32 25.50 -17.64
C LEU A 498 -16.50 24.83 -16.94
N GLU A 499 -16.22 24.20 -15.81
CA GLU A 499 -17.20 23.65 -14.89
C GLU A 499 -17.10 24.37 -13.54
N ILE A 500 -18.23 24.71 -12.94
CA ILE A 500 -18.30 25.20 -11.55
C ILE A 500 -18.23 24.00 -10.60
N THR A 501 -17.49 24.15 -9.51
CA THR A 501 -17.32 23.07 -8.51
C THR A 501 -18.48 23.00 -7.50
N LEU A 502 -19.09 24.14 -7.18
CA LEU A 502 -20.17 24.25 -6.20
C LEU A 502 -21.56 24.21 -6.87
N PRO A 503 -22.53 23.41 -6.37
CA PRO A 503 -23.93 23.54 -6.77
C PRO A 503 -24.49 24.94 -6.40
N PRO A 504 -25.35 25.56 -7.24
CA PRO A 504 -25.84 26.92 -7.00
C PRO A 504 -26.42 27.17 -5.59
N ALA A 505 -27.13 26.20 -5.01
CA ALA A 505 -27.67 26.33 -3.65
C ALA A 505 -26.60 26.47 -2.56
N ALA A 506 -25.42 25.87 -2.73
CA ALA A 506 -24.30 26.00 -1.80
C ALA A 506 -23.52 27.32 -1.98
N MET A 507 -23.73 28.02 -3.10
CA MET A 507 -23.12 29.33 -3.36
C MET A 507 -23.86 30.46 -2.62
N GLU A 508 -25.10 30.25 -2.20
CA GLU A 508 -25.87 31.20 -1.39
C GLU A 508 -25.47 31.18 0.10
N GLU A 509 -24.73 30.16 0.56
CA GLU A 509 -24.27 30.00 1.95
C GLU A 509 -22.92 30.70 2.25
N ILE A 510 -22.21 31.16 1.23
CA ILE A 510 -20.83 31.72 1.36
C ILE A 510 -20.87 33.22 1.61
N THR A 511 -20.30 33.65 2.75
CA THR A 511 -20.31 35.05 3.22
C THR A 511 -19.16 35.92 2.70
N ASP A 512 -18.00 35.34 2.38
CA ASP A 512 -16.90 36.01 1.68
C ASP A 512 -16.22 35.07 0.67
N TRP A 513 -16.08 35.56 -0.57
CA TRP A 513 -15.42 34.86 -1.67
C TRP A 513 -13.90 35.04 -1.68
N ARG A 514 -13.32 35.95 -0.88
CA ARG A 514 -11.87 36.17 -0.82
C ARG A 514 -11.18 35.16 0.11
N THR A 515 -11.74 34.92 1.30
CA THR A 515 -11.20 33.97 2.28
C THR A 515 -11.62 32.51 2.06
N TYR A 516 -12.59 32.23 1.17
CA TYR A 516 -13.01 30.85 0.88
C TYR A 516 -11.84 30.00 0.34
N ASP A 517 -11.59 28.83 0.94
CA ASP A 517 -10.31 28.12 0.81
C ASP A 517 -10.20 27.14 -0.37
N ARG A 518 -11.29 26.91 -1.12
CA ARG A 518 -11.33 25.97 -2.26
C ARG A 518 -11.55 26.64 -3.60
N ALA A 519 -11.07 26.00 -4.67
CA ALA A 519 -11.34 26.39 -6.04
C ALA A 519 -12.85 26.34 -6.36
N VAL A 520 -13.41 27.47 -6.80
CA VAL A 520 -14.83 27.63 -7.17
C VAL A 520 -15.09 27.22 -8.63
N VAL A 521 -14.04 27.21 -9.46
CA VAL A 521 -14.10 26.85 -10.88
C VAL A 521 -13.03 25.83 -11.23
N THR A 522 -13.34 24.92 -12.15
CA THR A 522 -12.38 23.98 -12.74
C THR A 522 -12.32 24.20 -14.25
N LEU A 523 -11.11 24.42 -14.77
CA LEU A 523 -10.82 24.44 -16.20
C LEU A 523 -10.68 23.01 -16.73
N THR A 524 -11.45 22.68 -17.76
CA THR A 524 -11.69 21.32 -18.28
C THR A 524 -11.38 21.20 -19.78
N ASP A 525 -11.36 19.95 -20.27
CA ASP A 525 -11.11 19.55 -21.66
C ASP A 525 -9.76 20.00 -22.27
N LEU A 526 -8.67 19.41 -21.76
CA LEU A 526 -7.32 19.56 -22.32
C LEU A 526 -7.11 18.83 -23.66
N GLY A 527 -8.16 18.29 -24.31
CA GLY A 527 -8.08 17.52 -25.55
C GLY A 527 -7.53 18.29 -26.76
N LEU A 528 -7.69 19.62 -26.78
CA LEU A 528 -7.08 20.52 -27.77
C LEU A 528 -5.83 21.26 -27.26
N SER A 529 -5.39 21.02 -26.03
CA SER A 529 -4.17 21.63 -25.48
C SER A 529 -2.91 21.16 -26.19
N ARG A 530 -1.86 21.99 -26.18
CA ARG A 530 -0.59 21.69 -26.84
C ARG A 530 0.60 22.27 -26.05
N ARG A 531 1.70 21.52 -25.97
CA ARG A 531 2.99 22.07 -25.54
C ARG A 531 3.60 22.91 -26.67
N ILE A 532 3.99 24.15 -26.37
CA ILE A 532 4.80 25.01 -27.25
C ILE A 532 6.29 24.71 -27.02
N PRO A 533 7.17 24.99 -28.00
CA PRO A 533 8.62 24.90 -27.80
C PRO A 533 9.12 25.83 -26.69
N GLN A 534 10.28 25.48 -26.11
CA GLN A 534 11.01 26.41 -25.23
C GLN A 534 11.87 27.37 -26.08
N PRO A 535 12.11 28.61 -25.62
CA PRO A 535 13.05 29.52 -26.28
C PRO A 535 14.43 28.86 -26.47
N PRO A 536 15.12 29.06 -27.62
CA PRO A 536 14.86 30.09 -28.63
C PRO A 536 13.88 29.70 -29.76
N GLU A 537 13.27 28.51 -29.74
CA GLU A 537 12.33 28.11 -30.77
C GLU A 537 11.03 28.95 -30.77
N SER A 538 10.39 29.07 -31.95
CA SER A 538 9.21 29.92 -32.10
C SER A 538 7.96 29.31 -31.43
N PRO A 539 7.24 30.05 -30.56
CA PRO A 539 6.02 29.57 -29.93
C PRO A 539 4.78 29.64 -30.85
N LEU A 540 4.93 30.09 -32.10
CA LEU A 540 3.82 30.39 -33.00
C LEU A 540 3.15 29.11 -33.53
N LEU A 541 1.83 29.07 -33.40
CA LEU A 541 0.96 28.02 -33.89
C LEU A 541 0.22 28.46 -35.16
N GLN A 542 -0.11 27.49 -36.03
CA GLN A 542 -0.82 27.72 -37.30
C GLN A 542 -2.14 26.91 -37.41
N THR A 543 -2.38 25.95 -36.51
CA THR A 543 -3.58 25.11 -36.54
C THR A 543 -4.79 25.88 -36.02
N ARG A 544 -5.82 26.09 -36.84
CA ARG A 544 -7.12 26.60 -36.37
C ARG A 544 -7.81 25.54 -35.49
N CYS A 545 -8.21 25.92 -34.27
CA CYS A 545 -8.92 25.06 -33.32
C CYS A 545 -9.59 25.90 -32.21
N GLY A 546 -10.56 25.30 -31.50
CA GLY A 546 -11.36 25.94 -30.44
C GLY A 546 -12.74 26.41 -30.94
N SER A 547 -13.71 26.60 -30.03
CA SER A 547 -15.05 27.10 -30.38
C SER A 547 -15.02 28.51 -31.02
N GLU A 548 -15.77 28.68 -32.11
CA GLU A 548 -15.75 29.87 -32.97
C GLU A 548 -16.07 31.17 -32.22
N ASP A 549 -17.06 31.14 -31.32
CA ASP A 549 -17.52 32.30 -30.55
C ASP A 549 -16.50 32.80 -29.49
N TYR A 550 -15.45 32.01 -29.18
CA TYR A 550 -14.34 32.37 -28.27
C TYR A 550 -13.00 32.56 -28.98
N ALA A 551 -12.92 32.24 -30.27
CA ALA A 551 -11.68 32.26 -31.04
C ALA A 551 -11.13 33.70 -31.20
N ALA A 552 -9.81 33.83 -31.11
CA ALA A 552 -9.14 35.10 -31.34
C ALA A 552 -9.18 35.50 -32.83
N PRO A 553 -9.17 36.81 -33.18
CA PRO A 553 -9.21 37.29 -34.56
C PRO A 553 -8.16 36.65 -35.47
N GLU A 554 -6.94 36.50 -34.96
CA GLU A 554 -5.82 35.84 -35.64
C GLU A 554 -6.09 34.36 -35.98
N ILE A 555 -6.82 33.61 -35.14
CA ILE A 555 -7.19 32.21 -35.39
C ILE A 555 -8.21 32.13 -36.53
N LEU A 556 -9.26 32.97 -36.48
CA LEU A 556 -10.29 33.02 -37.52
C LEU A 556 -9.69 33.43 -38.89
N MET A 557 -8.75 34.37 -38.89
CA MET A 557 -7.99 34.73 -40.09
C MET A 557 -7.01 33.62 -40.53
N GLY A 558 -6.59 32.72 -39.64
CA GLY A 558 -5.54 31.72 -39.89
C GLY A 558 -4.13 32.30 -39.98
N GLN A 559 -3.87 33.38 -39.24
CA GLN A 559 -2.53 33.94 -39.09
C GLN A 559 -1.73 33.12 -38.05
N PRO A 560 -0.39 33.01 -38.16
CA PRO A 560 0.42 32.42 -37.12
C PRO A 560 0.27 33.19 -35.79
N TYR A 561 -0.02 32.48 -34.70
CA TYR A 561 -0.43 33.09 -33.42
C TYR A 561 0.31 32.50 -32.23
N ASP A 562 0.54 33.30 -31.18
CA ASP A 562 1.01 32.79 -29.88
C ASP A 562 -0.20 32.28 -29.08
N GLY A 563 -0.21 30.98 -28.77
CA GLY A 563 -1.32 30.35 -28.05
C GLY A 563 -1.63 31.00 -26.69
N ARG A 564 -0.61 31.61 -26.05
CA ARG A 564 -0.77 32.28 -24.75
C ARG A 564 -1.59 33.55 -24.87
N SER A 565 -1.40 34.30 -25.95
CA SER A 565 -2.16 35.52 -26.26
C SER A 565 -3.61 35.19 -26.63
N THR A 566 -3.86 34.03 -27.27
CA THR A 566 -5.22 33.61 -27.64
C THR A 566 -5.99 33.00 -26.47
N ASP A 567 -5.33 32.29 -25.56
CA ASP A 567 -5.95 31.87 -24.29
C ASP A 567 -6.40 33.11 -23.48
N GLY A 568 -5.58 34.17 -23.47
CA GLY A 568 -5.95 35.45 -22.84
C GLY A 568 -7.17 36.13 -23.50
N TRP A 569 -7.28 36.11 -24.83
CA TRP A 569 -8.48 36.60 -25.52
C TRP A 569 -9.75 35.84 -25.08
N ALA A 570 -9.70 34.51 -25.02
CA ALA A 570 -10.84 33.69 -24.60
C ALA A 570 -11.26 33.97 -23.14
N LEU A 571 -10.31 34.20 -22.22
CA LEU A 571 -10.62 34.69 -20.86
C LEU A 571 -11.31 36.07 -20.87
N GLY A 572 -10.94 36.96 -21.80
CA GLY A 572 -11.62 38.25 -21.99
C GLY A 572 -13.07 38.11 -22.48
N VAL A 573 -13.31 37.20 -23.44
CA VAL A 573 -14.67 36.88 -23.93
C VAL A 573 -15.54 36.34 -22.79
N LEU A 574 -14.97 35.44 -21.97
CA LEU A 574 -15.64 34.86 -20.82
C LEU A 574 -15.98 35.90 -19.74
N LEU A 575 -15.05 36.79 -19.37
CA LEU A 575 -15.31 37.80 -18.35
C LEU A 575 -16.43 38.75 -18.77
N TYR A 576 -16.45 39.18 -20.04
CA TYR A 576 -17.60 39.91 -20.59
C TYR A 576 -18.89 39.09 -20.47
N ALA A 577 -18.87 37.81 -20.83
CA ALA A 577 -20.05 36.94 -20.75
C ALA A 577 -20.60 36.79 -19.32
N MET A 578 -19.73 36.67 -18.31
CA MET A 578 -20.13 36.65 -16.89
C MET A 578 -20.75 37.98 -16.43
N MET A 579 -20.23 39.11 -16.90
CA MET A 579 -20.74 40.45 -16.54
C MET A 579 -22.07 40.79 -17.22
N GLU A 580 -22.17 40.57 -18.52
CA GLU A 580 -23.29 41.02 -19.38
C GLU A 580 -24.39 39.96 -19.56
N ASN A 581 -24.10 38.69 -19.26
CA ASN A 581 -24.92 37.51 -19.60
C ASN A 581 -25.21 37.40 -21.11
N ARG A 582 -24.19 37.65 -21.94
CA ARG A 582 -24.18 37.54 -23.41
C ARG A 582 -22.76 37.62 -23.97
N LEU A 583 -22.52 37.17 -25.19
CA LEU A 583 -21.19 37.28 -25.80
C LEU A 583 -20.93 38.71 -26.31
N PRO A 584 -19.67 39.19 -26.28
CA PRO A 584 -19.31 40.53 -26.73
C PRO A 584 -19.59 40.76 -28.22
N PHE A 585 -19.51 39.69 -29.02
CA PHE A 585 -19.69 39.73 -30.47
C PHE A 585 -21.09 39.26 -30.94
N ASP A 586 -22.05 39.12 -30.02
CA ASP A 586 -23.47 38.94 -30.34
C ASP A 586 -24.10 40.20 -30.95
N ALA A 587 -25.25 40.04 -31.62
CA ALA A 587 -26.07 41.18 -32.01
C ALA A 587 -26.72 41.85 -30.78
N LEU A 588 -26.75 43.19 -30.74
CA LEU A 588 -27.37 43.92 -29.64
C LEU A 588 -28.88 43.61 -29.57
N PRO A 589 -29.47 43.39 -28.38
CA PRO A 589 -30.92 43.23 -28.22
C PRO A 589 -31.68 44.38 -28.87
N GLY A 590 -32.68 44.06 -29.70
CA GLY A 590 -33.43 45.05 -30.49
C GLY A 590 -32.90 45.32 -31.90
N THR A 591 -31.73 44.77 -32.30
CA THR A 591 -31.23 44.85 -33.68
C THR A 591 -32.25 44.28 -34.67
N ARG A 592 -32.77 45.10 -35.58
CA ARG A 592 -33.72 44.65 -36.62
C ARG A 592 -32.98 43.80 -37.68
N GLY A 593 -33.23 42.50 -37.68
CA GLY A 593 -32.71 41.58 -38.69
C GLY A 593 -33.12 40.14 -38.48
N ASP A 594 -32.80 39.31 -39.47
CA ASP A 594 -32.90 37.85 -39.42
C ASP A 594 -31.80 37.29 -38.48
N PRO A 595 -32.14 36.55 -37.40
CA PRO A 595 -31.16 36.02 -36.45
C PRO A 595 -30.03 35.20 -37.08
N ALA A 596 -30.31 34.40 -38.11
CA ALA A 596 -29.30 33.59 -38.77
C ALA A 596 -28.27 34.47 -39.50
N LYS A 597 -28.74 35.52 -40.19
CA LYS A 597 -27.88 36.52 -40.87
C LYS A 597 -27.13 37.42 -39.88
N LEU A 598 -27.66 37.61 -38.67
CA LEU A 598 -27.00 38.33 -37.58
C LEU A 598 -25.91 37.49 -36.89
N ARG A 599 -26.05 36.15 -36.81
CA ARG A 599 -25.00 35.24 -36.32
C ARG A 599 -23.90 35.00 -37.36
N ALA A 600 -24.25 34.89 -38.65
CA ALA A 600 -23.26 34.82 -39.75
C ALA A 600 -22.32 36.05 -39.86
N ARG A 601 -22.64 37.15 -39.15
CA ARG A 601 -21.78 38.34 -39.02
C ARG A 601 -20.87 38.33 -37.78
N THR A 602 -21.01 37.39 -36.85
CA THR A 602 -20.18 37.31 -35.63
C THR A 602 -18.67 37.21 -35.95
N PRO A 603 -18.20 36.34 -36.89
CA PRO A 603 -16.78 36.30 -37.25
C PRO A 603 -16.24 37.61 -37.82
N HIS A 604 -17.08 38.39 -38.50
CA HIS A 604 -16.70 39.70 -39.04
C HIS A 604 -16.55 40.76 -37.93
N ARG A 605 -17.37 40.68 -36.87
CA ARG A 605 -17.24 41.53 -35.66
C ARG A 605 -15.98 41.17 -34.87
N ILE A 606 -15.74 39.87 -34.63
CA ILE A 606 -14.51 39.36 -34.00
C ILE A 606 -13.28 39.85 -34.76
N ALA A 607 -13.23 39.61 -36.08
CA ALA A 607 -12.11 39.99 -36.95
C ALA A 607 -11.72 41.48 -36.90
N ARG A 608 -12.67 42.36 -36.59
CA ARG A 608 -12.43 43.80 -36.45
C ARG A 608 -12.18 44.25 -35.01
N CYS A 609 -12.58 43.43 -34.04
CA CYS A 609 -12.77 43.73 -32.62
C CYS A 609 -13.93 44.70 -32.35
N GLU A 610 -15.04 44.58 -33.10
CA GLU A 610 -16.27 45.37 -32.92
C GLU A 610 -17.15 44.75 -31.80
N TRP A 611 -17.03 45.28 -30.58
CA TRP A 611 -17.91 44.98 -29.44
C TRP A 611 -18.22 46.26 -28.65
N SER A 612 -19.23 46.24 -27.78
CA SER A 612 -19.60 47.34 -26.87
C SER A 612 -20.14 46.79 -25.55
N TRP A 613 -20.22 47.65 -24.52
CA TRP A 613 -21.02 47.35 -23.33
C TRP A 613 -22.53 47.38 -23.65
N TYR A 614 -23.37 46.88 -22.75
CA TYR A 614 -24.84 46.89 -22.93
C TYR A 614 -25.62 47.14 -21.63
N ARG A 615 -25.49 46.26 -20.62
CA ARG A 615 -26.03 46.45 -19.26
C ARG A 615 -25.32 47.59 -18.55
N TYR A 616 -24.01 47.69 -18.74
CA TYR A 616 -23.15 48.72 -18.16
C TYR A 616 -22.88 49.90 -19.11
N ALA A 617 -23.59 49.97 -20.25
CA ALA A 617 -23.48 51.08 -21.18
C ALA A 617 -24.30 52.31 -20.74
N ASP A 618 -23.89 53.49 -21.18
CA ASP A 618 -24.69 54.72 -21.22
C ASP A 618 -25.64 54.72 -22.45
N ASN A 619 -26.09 55.90 -22.90
CA ASN A 619 -26.96 56.03 -24.06
C ASN A 619 -26.21 55.95 -25.41
N ASP A 620 -24.89 56.17 -25.41
CA ASP A 620 -24.03 56.19 -26.60
C ASP A 620 -23.32 54.83 -26.82
N GLY A 621 -23.36 53.93 -25.81
CA GLY A 621 -22.84 52.57 -25.87
C GLY A 621 -21.53 52.37 -25.08
N GLU A 622 -21.05 53.43 -24.43
CA GLU A 622 -19.80 53.47 -23.67
C GLU A 622 -20.04 53.19 -22.18
N TRP A 623 -18.99 52.87 -21.42
CA TRP A 623 -19.13 52.45 -20.01
C TRP A 623 -19.68 53.55 -19.09
N ASP A 624 -20.83 53.29 -18.45
CA ASP A 624 -21.47 54.15 -17.44
C ASP A 624 -20.82 53.92 -16.05
N PRO A 625 -20.09 54.90 -15.49
CA PRO A 625 -19.41 54.74 -14.19
C PRO A 625 -20.36 54.62 -12.99
N GLN A 626 -21.65 54.96 -13.14
CA GLN A 626 -22.65 54.79 -12.07
C GLN A 626 -23.22 53.37 -12.06
N LYS A 627 -23.45 52.77 -13.24
CA LYS A 627 -23.89 51.37 -13.36
C LYS A 627 -22.78 50.38 -13.06
N GLY A 628 -21.56 50.68 -13.50
CA GLY A 628 -20.40 49.78 -13.43
C GLY A 628 -19.54 49.90 -12.17
N LYS A 629 -19.92 50.74 -11.20
CA LYS A 629 -19.07 51.17 -10.06
C LYS A 629 -18.28 50.06 -9.37
N ASP A 630 -18.92 48.93 -9.08
CA ASP A 630 -18.31 47.84 -8.30
C ASP A 630 -17.59 46.78 -9.19
N LEU A 631 -17.56 47.01 -10.51
CA LEU A 631 -16.93 46.18 -11.55
C LEU A 631 -15.88 46.94 -12.40
N GLU A 632 -15.45 48.14 -12.00
CA GLU A 632 -14.49 48.94 -12.78
C GLU A 632 -13.14 48.24 -13.03
N GLY A 633 -12.66 47.42 -12.09
CA GLY A 633 -11.48 46.57 -12.31
C GLY A 633 -11.72 45.40 -13.28
N ALA A 634 -12.96 44.94 -13.43
CA ALA A 634 -13.33 43.94 -14.44
C ALA A 634 -13.33 44.56 -15.84
N ARG A 635 -13.83 45.81 -15.98
CA ARG A 635 -13.75 46.60 -17.23
C ARG A 635 -12.31 46.65 -17.74
N GLU A 636 -11.35 47.01 -16.89
CA GLU A 636 -9.94 47.11 -17.30
C GLU A 636 -9.35 45.77 -17.78
N CYS A 637 -9.83 44.65 -17.23
CA CYS A 637 -9.44 43.31 -17.68
C CYS A 637 -10.03 42.98 -19.05
N VAL A 638 -11.34 43.20 -19.25
CA VAL A 638 -12.03 42.96 -20.54
C VAL A 638 -11.44 43.85 -21.64
N GLU A 639 -11.29 45.15 -21.38
CA GLU A 639 -10.69 46.09 -22.33
C GLU A 639 -9.19 45.85 -22.54
N GLY A 640 -8.49 45.21 -21.60
CA GLY A 640 -7.11 44.75 -21.79
C GLY A 640 -6.98 43.55 -22.74
N LEU A 641 -7.94 42.62 -22.67
CA LEU A 641 -7.90 41.33 -23.36
C LEU A 641 -8.61 41.32 -24.72
N LEU A 642 -9.75 42.02 -24.86
CA LEU A 642 -10.53 42.10 -26.10
C LEU A 642 -9.96 43.15 -27.10
N LYS A 643 -8.64 43.08 -27.31
CA LYS A 643 -7.87 43.88 -28.29
C LYS A 643 -7.13 42.98 -29.28
N ARG A 644 -6.77 43.56 -30.43
CA ARG A 644 -5.87 42.92 -31.42
C ARG A 644 -4.53 42.61 -30.76
N ASN A 645 -3.92 41.48 -31.15
CA ASN A 645 -2.71 40.91 -30.52
C ASN A 645 -1.62 41.95 -30.17
N THR A 646 -1.31 42.89 -31.07
CA THR A 646 -0.28 43.94 -30.86
C THR A 646 -0.61 45.02 -29.82
N LYS A 647 -1.82 44.99 -29.23
CA LYS A 647 -2.29 45.92 -28.17
C LYS A 647 -3.04 45.18 -27.04
N ARG A 648 -2.92 43.84 -26.99
CA ARG A 648 -3.53 43.00 -25.96
C ARG A 648 -2.60 42.95 -24.75
N LYS A 649 -3.13 43.17 -23.54
CA LYS A 649 -2.33 43.01 -22.30
C LYS A 649 -1.93 41.54 -22.13
N SER A 650 -0.73 41.27 -21.64
CA SER A 650 -0.34 39.90 -21.24
C SER A 650 -1.12 39.41 -20.01
N LEU A 651 -1.20 38.10 -19.80
CA LEU A 651 -1.84 37.56 -18.59
C LEU A 651 -1.06 37.90 -17.31
N ASP A 652 0.25 38.14 -17.39
CA ASP A 652 1.04 38.62 -16.26
C ASP A 652 0.71 40.08 -15.89
N GLU A 653 0.50 40.96 -16.89
CA GLU A 653 -0.06 42.30 -16.65
C GLU A 653 -1.45 42.22 -16.01
N ILE A 654 -2.35 41.40 -16.55
CA ILE A 654 -3.71 41.22 -16.00
C ILE A 654 -3.66 40.69 -14.55
N ALA A 655 -2.80 39.72 -14.25
CA ALA A 655 -2.62 39.20 -12.90
C ALA A 655 -2.02 40.23 -11.92
N SER A 656 -1.28 41.22 -12.42
CA SER A 656 -0.72 42.31 -11.59
C SER A 656 -1.74 43.37 -11.18
N LEU A 657 -2.90 43.44 -11.85
CA LEU A 657 -3.95 44.39 -11.52
C LEU A 657 -4.53 44.11 -10.13
N GLU A 658 -4.69 45.14 -9.30
CA GLU A 658 -5.17 45.03 -7.92
C GLU A 658 -6.51 44.28 -7.81
N TRP A 659 -7.39 44.45 -8.81
CA TRP A 659 -8.65 43.74 -8.89
C TRP A 659 -8.45 42.22 -8.96
N VAL A 660 -7.53 41.72 -9.78
CA VAL A 660 -7.21 40.29 -9.89
C VAL A 660 -6.37 39.80 -8.71
N ALA A 661 -5.31 40.54 -8.36
CA ALA A 661 -4.34 40.15 -7.34
C ALA A 661 -4.93 40.02 -5.92
N LYS A 662 -5.83 40.94 -5.52
CA LYS A 662 -6.48 40.89 -4.19
C LYS A 662 -7.77 40.08 -4.15
N ALA A 663 -8.08 39.29 -5.20
CA ALA A 663 -9.31 38.50 -5.27
C ALA A 663 -9.30 37.23 -4.39
N ILE A 664 -8.11 36.70 -4.08
CA ILE A 664 -7.91 35.49 -3.27
C ILE A 664 -7.06 35.89 -2.07
N ASP A 665 -7.52 35.57 -0.86
CA ASP A 665 -6.90 35.99 0.41
C ASP A 665 -6.85 34.78 1.36
N VAL A 666 -6.18 33.72 0.91
CA VAL A 666 -6.16 32.39 1.55
C VAL A 666 -4.73 32.02 1.96
N PRO A 667 -4.39 32.02 3.27
CA PRO A 667 -3.08 31.61 3.76
C PRO A 667 -2.77 30.15 3.38
N GLY A 668 -1.72 29.96 2.58
CA GLY A 668 -1.33 28.64 2.04
C GLY A 668 -1.84 28.35 0.62
N GLY A 669 -2.67 29.23 0.03
CA GLY A 669 -3.22 29.05 -1.31
C GLY A 669 -4.48 28.18 -1.37
N LEU A 670 -5.01 27.98 -2.58
CA LEU A 670 -6.28 27.28 -2.77
C LEU A 670 -6.16 25.76 -2.67
N LYS A 671 -7.13 25.14 -2.02
CA LYS A 671 -7.43 23.70 -2.09
C LYS A 671 -8.32 23.42 -3.31
N ARG A 672 -8.46 22.15 -3.73
CA ARG A 672 -9.39 21.81 -4.83
C ARG A 672 -10.85 21.80 -4.36
N GLY A 673 -11.77 22.03 -5.30
CA GLY A 673 -13.22 22.05 -5.09
C GLY A 673 -13.96 20.78 -5.52
N ASP A 674 -13.28 19.67 -5.88
CA ASP A 674 -13.98 18.38 -5.93
C ASP A 674 -14.56 18.05 -4.55
N LYS A 675 -15.67 17.30 -4.47
CA LYS A 675 -16.42 17.10 -3.21
C LYS A 675 -15.76 16.11 -2.23
N GLU A 676 -14.44 16.22 -2.11
CA GLU A 676 -13.77 16.28 -0.83
C GLU A 676 -14.46 17.33 0.07
N ALA A 677 -14.96 17.04 1.28
CA ALA A 677 -14.86 15.82 2.09
C ALA A 677 -13.42 15.30 2.32
N SER A 678 -12.43 16.08 1.90
CA SER A 678 -11.33 16.46 2.78
C SER A 678 -11.94 17.47 3.75
N SER A 679 -12.47 16.97 4.85
CA SER A 679 -11.94 17.42 6.14
C SER A 679 -10.43 17.61 5.93
N SER A 680 -9.95 18.86 5.82
CA SER A 680 -8.51 19.11 5.61
C SER A 680 -7.68 18.80 6.87
N GLU A 681 -8.39 18.37 7.91
CA GLU A 681 -7.91 17.56 9.02
C GLU A 681 -7.72 16.09 8.57
N ASP A 682 -8.74 15.35 8.10
CA ASP A 682 -8.63 13.93 7.64
C ASP A 682 -7.52 13.68 6.61
N ASP A 683 -7.34 14.54 5.60
CA ASP A 683 -6.27 14.35 4.60
C ASP A 683 -4.85 14.63 5.17
N ASN A 684 -4.78 15.16 6.40
CA ASN A 684 -3.60 15.16 7.28
C ASN A 684 -3.71 14.17 8.45
N ALA A 685 -4.88 13.58 8.71
CA ALA A 685 -5.14 12.80 9.90
C ALA A 685 -4.60 11.39 9.69
N LEU A 686 -3.58 11.09 10.47
CA LEU A 686 -2.87 9.82 10.41
C LEU A 686 -3.75 8.67 10.95
N ASN A 687 -4.86 9.00 11.64
CA ASN A 687 -5.78 8.07 12.30
C ASN A 687 -6.78 7.37 11.35
N LYS A 688 -6.36 7.09 10.11
CA LYS A 688 -7.18 6.51 9.02
C LYS A 688 -8.03 5.32 9.42
N VAL A 689 -7.56 4.52 10.38
CA VAL A 689 -8.17 3.30 10.92
C VAL A 689 -8.77 3.55 12.31
N SER A 690 -8.02 4.14 13.25
CA SER A 690 -8.51 4.30 14.63
C SER A 690 -9.66 5.31 14.74
N ARG A 691 -9.80 6.22 13.76
CA ARG A 691 -10.98 7.07 13.62
C ARG A 691 -12.30 6.30 13.58
N HIS A 692 -12.32 5.03 13.17
CA HIS A 692 -13.52 4.18 13.19
C HIS A 692 -14.02 3.86 14.61
N VAL A 693 -13.19 4.03 15.64
CA VAL A 693 -13.56 3.87 17.07
C VAL A 693 -13.46 5.17 17.87
N THR A 694 -12.72 6.18 17.40
CA THR A 694 -12.61 7.48 18.11
C THR A 694 -13.64 8.52 17.67
N GLN A 695 -14.08 8.58 16.40
CA GLN A 695 -14.88 9.71 15.89
C GLN A 695 -16.40 9.51 15.83
N PRO A 696 -16.98 8.35 15.44
CA PRO A 696 -18.43 8.22 15.27
C PRO A 696 -19.20 8.35 16.58
N ILE A 697 -20.32 9.09 16.56
CA ILE A 697 -21.23 9.23 17.71
C ILE A 697 -21.76 7.85 18.18
N SER A 698 -21.90 6.89 17.26
CA SER A 698 -22.27 5.50 17.56
C SER A 698 -21.19 4.70 18.31
N GLN A 699 -19.98 5.22 18.46
CA GLN A 699 -18.83 4.59 19.11
C GLN A 699 -18.56 5.14 20.51
N GLY A 700 -19.53 5.81 21.14
CA GLY A 700 -19.42 6.34 22.51
C GLY A 700 -18.95 5.33 23.57
N ALA A 701 -19.24 4.03 23.40
CA ALA A 701 -18.70 2.98 24.25
C ALA A 701 -17.19 2.78 24.07
N SER A 702 -16.70 2.79 22.84
CA SER A 702 -15.28 2.68 22.49
C SER A 702 -14.50 3.92 22.93
N GLN A 703 -15.07 5.12 22.69
CA GLN A 703 -14.55 6.39 23.21
C GLN A 703 -14.42 6.36 24.74
N ALA A 704 -15.46 5.92 25.47
CA ALA A 704 -15.43 5.83 26.93
C ALA A 704 -14.35 4.86 27.46
N MET A 705 -14.13 3.74 26.79
CA MET A 705 -13.04 2.81 27.11
C MET A 705 -11.66 3.44 26.86
N LEU A 706 -11.49 4.20 25.78
CA LEU A 706 -10.24 4.91 25.47
C LEU A 706 -9.96 6.04 26.48
N TYR A 707 -10.98 6.85 26.85
CA TYR A 707 -10.87 7.82 27.95
C TYR A 707 -10.44 7.16 29.27
N ALA A 708 -10.97 5.97 29.58
CA ALA A 708 -10.58 5.21 30.77
C ALA A 708 -9.13 4.68 30.73
N THR A 709 -8.49 4.63 29.56
CA THR A 709 -7.04 4.34 29.44
C THR A 709 -6.15 5.59 29.56
N GLY A 710 -6.74 6.78 29.73
CA GLY A 710 -6.01 8.05 29.93
C GLY A 710 -5.83 8.91 28.68
N LEU A 711 -6.47 8.58 27.55
CA LEU A 711 -6.52 9.48 26.39
C LEU A 711 -7.39 10.70 26.68
N THR A 712 -7.01 11.85 26.13
CA THR A 712 -7.78 13.09 26.14
C THR A 712 -8.62 13.26 24.85
N GLU A 713 -9.47 14.28 24.80
CA GLU A 713 -10.25 14.63 23.60
C GLU A 713 -9.34 15.00 22.41
N GLU A 714 -8.19 15.63 22.67
CA GLU A 714 -7.17 15.88 21.64
C GLU A 714 -6.56 14.58 21.09
N ASP A 715 -6.43 13.54 21.93
CA ASP A 715 -5.80 12.27 21.54
C ASP A 715 -6.69 11.42 20.64
N MET A 716 -8.02 11.60 20.68
CA MET A 716 -8.98 10.92 19.79
C MET A 716 -8.72 11.24 18.30
N ASN A 717 -8.10 12.39 18.02
CA ASN A 717 -7.74 12.84 16.68
C ASN A 717 -6.32 12.39 16.25
N LYS A 718 -5.54 11.76 17.14
CA LYS A 718 -4.15 11.31 16.87
C LYS A 718 -4.16 9.83 16.45
N ALA A 719 -3.20 9.44 15.62
CA ALA A 719 -3.08 8.03 15.22
C ALA A 719 -2.58 7.15 16.35
N GLN A 720 -3.14 5.95 16.43
CA GLN A 720 -2.81 4.94 17.43
C GLN A 720 -1.83 3.94 16.82
N VAL A 721 -0.62 3.90 17.36
CA VAL A 721 0.44 2.95 16.96
C VAL A 721 0.44 1.80 17.96
N GLY A 722 0.13 0.59 17.49
CA GLY A 722 0.30 -0.63 18.26
C GLY A 722 1.80 -0.91 18.47
N ILE A 723 2.25 -1.04 19.72
CA ILE A 723 3.65 -1.35 20.03
C ILE A 723 3.71 -2.77 20.58
N SER A 724 3.96 -3.74 19.69
CA SER A 724 3.87 -5.18 19.94
C SER A 724 5.23 -5.77 20.32
N SER A 725 5.52 -5.80 21.63
CA SER A 725 6.69 -6.53 22.12
C SER A 725 6.44 -8.04 22.19
N VAL A 726 7.53 -8.80 22.17
CA VAL A 726 7.53 -10.23 22.51
C VAL A 726 8.30 -10.45 23.82
N TRP A 727 7.99 -9.63 24.83
CA TRP A 727 8.67 -9.64 26.13
C TRP A 727 8.21 -10.79 27.01
N TYR A 728 9.16 -11.40 27.73
CA TYR A 728 8.94 -12.24 28.91
C TYR A 728 10.27 -12.39 29.65
N SER A 729 10.23 -12.46 30.98
CA SER A 729 11.44 -12.49 31.83
C SER A 729 12.27 -13.78 31.71
N GLY A 730 11.66 -14.90 31.30
CA GLY A 730 12.28 -16.22 31.26
C GLY A 730 13.24 -16.49 30.09
N ASN A 731 13.78 -15.47 29.42
CA ASN A 731 14.76 -15.65 28.33
C ASN A 731 15.64 -14.39 28.14
N PRO A 732 16.99 -14.48 28.10
CA PRO A 732 17.85 -13.33 27.85
C PRO A 732 17.54 -12.61 26.52
N CYS A 733 17.07 -13.34 25.51
CA CYS A 733 16.67 -12.74 24.22
C CYS A 733 15.44 -11.82 24.31
N ASN A 734 14.64 -11.93 25.38
CA ASN A 734 13.33 -11.28 25.49
C ASN A 734 13.13 -10.45 26.76
N MET A 735 13.95 -10.61 27.80
CA MET A 735 13.73 -10.00 29.12
C MET A 735 13.81 -8.47 29.14
N HIS A 736 14.63 -7.87 28.27
CA HIS A 736 14.85 -6.42 28.15
C HIS A 736 13.87 -5.71 27.21
N LEU A 737 13.04 -6.46 26.48
CA LEU A 737 12.17 -5.90 25.44
C LEU A 737 11.04 -5.02 26.00
N LEU A 738 10.75 -5.09 27.30
CA LEU A 738 9.80 -4.18 27.96
C LEU A 738 10.40 -2.78 28.11
N ASP A 739 11.68 -2.68 28.50
CA ASP A 739 12.40 -1.40 28.57
C ASP A 739 12.54 -0.76 27.18
N LEU A 740 12.78 -1.59 26.16
CA LEU A 740 12.73 -1.14 24.77
C LEU A 740 11.32 -0.68 24.37
N ASN A 741 10.25 -1.39 24.78
CA ASN A 741 8.86 -1.00 24.50
C ASN A 741 8.52 0.37 25.13
N HIS A 742 8.94 0.63 26.37
CA HIS A 742 8.76 1.94 27.01
C HIS A 742 9.51 3.07 26.27
N ARG A 743 10.74 2.81 25.78
CA ARG A 743 11.50 3.78 24.96
C ARG A 743 10.85 4.00 23.58
N VAL A 744 10.32 2.95 22.96
CA VAL A 744 9.56 3.06 21.69
C VAL A 744 8.28 3.86 21.88
N LYS A 745 7.54 3.65 22.98
CA LYS A 745 6.39 4.49 23.33
C LYS A 745 6.80 5.97 23.46
N GLN A 746 7.88 6.26 24.18
CA GLN A 746 8.41 7.62 24.32
C GLN A 746 8.74 8.25 22.96
N GLY A 747 9.35 7.50 22.02
CA GLY A 747 9.62 7.98 20.66
C GLY A 747 8.35 8.25 19.85
N VAL A 748 7.34 7.39 19.96
CA VAL A 748 6.02 7.55 19.32
C VAL A 748 5.27 8.78 19.87
N GLU A 749 5.31 9.00 21.17
CA GLU A 749 4.71 10.15 21.83
C GLU A 749 5.44 11.46 21.49
N GLN A 750 6.78 11.44 21.43
CA GLN A 750 7.59 12.57 20.92
C GLN A 750 7.28 12.91 19.46
N ALA A 751 6.87 11.92 18.66
CA ALA A 751 6.39 12.16 17.30
C ALA A 751 4.96 12.74 17.28
N GLY A 752 4.25 12.87 18.41
CA GLY A 752 2.86 13.33 18.45
C GLY A 752 1.87 12.30 17.92
N LEU A 753 2.08 11.03 18.30
CA LEU A 753 1.22 9.87 18.04
C LEU A 753 0.92 9.16 19.37
N ILE A 754 -0.06 8.26 19.41
CA ILE A 754 -0.42 7.51 20.62
C ILE A 754 0.25 6.13 20.62
N GLY A 755 1.06 5.84 21.63
CA GLY A 755 1.74 4.55 21.81
C GLY A 755 0.91 3.52 22.58
N MET A 756 0.19 2.66 21.85
CA MET A 756 -0.66 1.60 22.40
C MET A 756 0.15 0.31 22.59
N GLN A 757 0.79 0.19 23.75
CA GLN A 757 1.66 -0.95 24.09
C GLN A 757 0.85 -2.23 24.30
N PHE A 758 1.25 -3.32 23.65
CA PHE A 758 0.76 -4.67 23.94
C PHE A 758 1.87 -5.71 23.76
N ASN A 759 1.62 -6.94 24.22
CA ASN A 759 2.61 -8.00 24.22
C ASN A 759 2.04 -9.29 23.67
N THR A 760 2.86 -10.06 22.93
CA THR A 760 2.54 -11.42 22.50
C THR A 760 3.53 -12.44 23.07
N VAL A 761 3.17 -13.72 22.99
CA VAL A 761 3.93 -14.85 23.56
C VAL A 761 5.21 -15.13 22.79
N GLY A 762 6.22 -15.69 23.45
CA GLY A 762 7.41 -16.21 22.81
C GLY A 762 7.89 -17.50 23.47
N VAL A 763 8.78 -18.22 22.78
CA VAL A 763 9.44 -19.43 23.29
C VAL A 763 10.95 -19.22 23.21
N SER A 764 11.68 -19.66 24.24
CA SER A 764 13.14 -19.67 24.21
C SER A 764 13.61 -20.98 23.57
N ASP A 765 14.12 -20.90 22.35
CA ASP A 765 14.67 -22.08 21.68
C ASP A 765 15.86 -22.64 22.46
N ALA A 766 16.72 -21.78 23.02
CA ALA A 766 17.86 -22.22 23.83
C ALA A 766 17.47 -23.04 25.08
N ILE A 767 16.40 -22.64 25.79
CA ILE A 767 15.95 -23.32 27.02
C ILE A 767 15.11 -24.56 26.73
N SER A 768 14.29 -24.53 25.67
CA SER A 768 13.42 -25.66 25.31
C SER A 768 14.16 -26.78 24.55
N MET A 769 15.39 -26.51 24.08
CA MET A 769 16.23 -27.42 23.32
C MET A 769 16.47 -28.76 24.02
N GLY A 770 16.43 -29.88 23.28
CA GLY A 770 16.73 -31.17 23.87
C GLY A 770 15.62 -31.71 24.78
N THR A 771 14.40 -31.18 24.65
CA THR A 771 13.23 -31.55 25.45
C THR A 771 11.96 -31.51 24.61
N LYS A 772 10.89 -32.15 25.11
CA LYS A 772 9.54 -32.11 24.52
C LYS A 772 8.93 -30.69 24.46
N GLY A 773 9.54 -29.70 25.13
CA GLY A 773 9.18 -28.28 25.00
C GLY A 773 9.50 -27.68 23.62
N MET A 774 10.55 -28.17 22.93
CA MET A 774 10.95 -27.67 21.61
C MET A 774 9.85 -27.84 20.54
N ARG A 775 8.95 -28.82 20.74
CA ARG A 775 7.75 -29.01 19.90
C ARG A 775 6.84 -27.77 19.82
N TYR A 776 6.94 -26.83 20.76
CA TYR A 776 6.20 -25.57 20.78
C TYR A 776 6.94 -24.40 20.10
N SER A 777 8.20 -24.57 19.67
CA SER A 777 9.01 -23.54 19.02
C SER A 777 8.39 -23.04 17.72
N LEU A 778 8.34 -23.88 16.66
CA LEU A 778 8.00 -23.39 15.32
C LEU A 778 6.62 -22.74 15.27
N GLN A 779 5.61 -23.39 15.86
CA GLN A 779 4.24 -22.90 15.92
C GLN A 779 4.09 -21.57 16.68
N SER A 780 5.10 -21.15 17.47
CA SER A 780 5.08 -19.83 18.10
C SER A 780 5.21 -18.70 17.07
N ARG A 781 5.86 -18.93 15.91
CA ARG A 781 5.88 -18.00 14.77
C ARG A 781 4.45 -17.64 14.35
N ASP A 782 3.65 -18.68 14.09
CA ASP A 782 2.28 -18.55 13.59
C ASP A 782 1.36 -17.99 14.67
N LEU A 783 1.51 -18.44 15.92
CA LEU A 783 0.77 -17.90 17.06
C LEU A 783 1.09 -16.41 17.35
N ILE A 784 2.33 -15.97 17.12
CA ILE A 784 2.73 -14.55 17.18
C ILE A 784 2.07 -13.76 16.05
N ALA A 785 2.05 -14.32 14.83
CA ALA A 785 1.41 -13.69 13.67
C ALA A 785 -0.09 -13.48 13.94
N ASP A 786 -0.80 -14.55 14.30
CA ASP A 786 -2.21 -14.56 14.62
C ASP A 786 -2.54 -13.62 15.80
N SER A 787 -1.66 -13.53 16.81
CA SER A 787 -1.85 -12.63 17.97
C SER A 787 -1.80 -11.15 17.58
N ILE A 788 -0.78 -10.74 16.80
CA ILE A 788 -0.62 -9.34 16.40
C ILE A 788 -1.69 -8.96 15.39
N GLU A 789 -2.04 -9.85 14.47
CA GLU A 789 -3.17 -9.68 13.55
C GLU A 789 -4.50 -9.50 14.30
N THR A 790 -4.76 -10.31 15.34
CA THR A 790 -5.96 -10.19 16.18
C THR A 790 -6.03 -8.85 16.90
N VAL A 791 -4.93 -8.38 17.52
CA VAL A 791 -4.93 -7.10 18.24
C VAL A 791 -5.03 -5.91 17.27
N MET A 792 -4.26 -5.91 16.18
CA MET A 792 -4.33 -4.85 15.17
C MET A 792 -5.71 -4.80 14.51
N GLY A 793 -6.31 -5.94 14.19
CA GLY A 793 -7.66 -6.05 13.64
C GLY A 793 -8.72 -5.53 14.62
N GLY A 794 -8.72 -6.05 15.86
CA GLY A 794 -9.76 -5.75 16.85
C GLY A 794 -9.68 -4.35 17.47
N GLN A 795 -8.48 -3.78 17.64
CA GLN A 795 -8.26 -2.48 18.29
C GLN A 795 -8.12 -1.31 17.30
N TRP A 796 -8.26 -1.54 15.99
CA TRP A 796 -8.24 -0.50 14.94
C TRP A 796 -6.98 0.38 14.89
N TYR A 797 -5.84 -0.06 15.42
CA TYR A 797 -4.59 0.71 15.39
C TYR A 797 -4.10 0.99 13.95
N ASP A 798 -3.67 2.22 13.69
CA ASP A 798 -3.30 2.72 12.37
C ASP A 798 -1.98 2.17 11.84
N ALA A 799 -1.06 1.88 12.76
CA ALA A 799 0.30 1.42 12.47
C ALA A 799 0.81 0.47 13.55
N ASN A 800 1.88 -0.28 13.26
CA ASN A 800 2.47 -1.25 14.19
C ASN A 800 3.99 -1.16 14.26
N ILE A 801 4.54 -1.05 15.48
CA ILE A 801 5.97 -1.26 15.74
C ILE A 801 6.12 -2.56 16.52
N SER A 802 6.74 -3.57 15.93
CA SER A 802 6.99 -4.84 16.62
C SER A 802 8.40 -4.91 17.16
N ILE A 803 8.54 -5.44 18.38
CA ILE A 803 9.81 -5.60 19.09
C ILE A 803 10.08 -7.09 19.39
N PRO A 804 10.52 -7.87 18.39
CA PRO A 804 10.93 -9.27 18.54
C PRO A 804 12.41 -9.39 18.96
N GLY A 805 12.75 -10.45 19.72
CA GLY A 805 14.13 -10.68 20.18
C GLY A 805 14.69 -12.08 19.95
N CYS A 806 13.87 -13.12 19.81
CA CYS A 806 14.30 -14.52 19.65
C CYS A 806 13.94 -15.07 18.26
N ASP A 807 14.72 -16.04 17.76
CA ASP A 807 14.59 -16.80 16.51
C ASP A 807 13.22 -16.73 15.81
N LYS A 808 12.16 -17.29 16.41
CA LYS A 808 10.82 -17.43 15.80
C LYS A 808 9.96 -16.17 15.87
N ASN A 809 10.37 -15.16 16.65
CA ASN A 809 9.62 -13.93 16.84
C ASN A 809 9.65 -13.07 15.57
N MET A 810 10.84 -12.81 15.01
CA MET A 810 11.03 -11.97 13.82
C MET A 810 10.15 -12.39 12.62
N PRO A 811 10.11 -13.67 12.19
CA PRO A 811 9.21 -14.07 11.10
C PRO A 811 7.73 -13.96 11.48
N GLY A 812 7.35 -14.26 12.73
CA GLY A 812 5.97 -14.15 13.18
C GLY A 812 5.42 -12.72 13.10
N VAL A 813 6.22 -11.72 13.55
CA VAL A 813 5.77 -10.32 13.48
C VAL A 813 5.73 -9.81 12.03
N LEU A 814 6.65 -10.23 11.16
CA LEU A 814 6.64 -9.87 9.74
C LEU A 814 5.45 -10.49 8.99
N MET A 815 5.05 -11.72 9.34
CA MET A 815 3.84 -12.35 8.81
C MET A 815 2.58 -11.55 9.20
N ALA A 816 2.47 -11.09 10.45
CA ALA A 816 1.37 -10.20 10.86
C ALA A 816 1.36 -8.88 10.07
N MET A 817 2.53 -8.26 9.88
CA MET A 817 2.67 -7.03 9.08
C MET A 817 2.21 -7.22 7.63
N GLY A 818 2.59 -8.34 7.00
CA GLY A 818 2.19 -8.67 5.62
C GLY A 818 0.70 -8.93 5.46
N ARG A 819 0.08 -9.65 6.41
CA ARG A 819 -1.37 -9.91 6.45
C ARG A 819 -2.17 -8.62 6.68
N VAL A 820 -1.87 -7.88 7.74
CA VAL A 820 -2.59 -6.65 8.15
C VAL A 820 -2.38 -5.49 7.18
N ASN A 821 -1.18 -5.41 6.56
CA ASN A 821 -0.78 -4.42 5.56
C ASN A 821 -1.12 -2.95 5.90
N ARG A 822 -0.83 -2.56 7.15
CA ARG A 822 -0.83 -1.18 7.65
C ARG A 822 0.63 -0.72 7.86
N PRO A 823 0.96 0.58 7.80
CA PRO A 823 2.31 1.09 8.02
C PRO A 823 2.97 0.46 9.25
N SER A 824 4.11 -0.21 9.07
CA SER A 824 4.72 -1.02 10.13
C SER A 824 6.24 -1.02 10.08
N ILE A 825 6.89 -1.17 11.24
CA ILE A 825 8.35 -1.28 11.39
C ILE A 825 8.68 -2.42 12.36
N MET A 826 9.70 -3.21 12.05
CA MET A 826 10.32 -4.10 13.03
C MET A 826 11.53 -3.40 13.69
N LEU A 827 11.59 -3.43 15.01
CA LEU A 827 12.76 -3.04 15.80
C LEU A 827 13.33 -4.31 16.43
N TYR A 828 14.50 -4.77 15.97
CA TYR A 828 15.10 -5.98 16.51
C TYR A 828 15.58 -5.74 17.95
N GLY A 829 15.34 -6.67 18.86
CA GLY A 829 15.81 -6.59 20.26
C GLY A 829 17.34 -6.51 20.43
N GLY A 830 18.11 -6.81 19.39
CA GLY A 830 19.57 -6.77 19.40
C GLY A 830 20.22 -8.07 19.88
N THR A 831 21.48 -8.26 19.50
CA THR A 831 22.26 -9.44 19.87
C THR A 831 22.90 -9.30 21.27
N ILE A 832 23.16 -10.42 21.93
CA ILE A 832 23.88 -10.53 23.20
C ILE A 832 25.38 -10.28 23.00
N LYS A 833 26.05 -9.81 24.05
CA LYS A 833 27.53 -9.77 24.11
C LYS A 833 28.09 -11.20 24.28
N PRO A 834 29.29 -11.52 23.75
CA PRO A 834 29.97 -12.77 24.08
C PRO A 834 30.28 -12.84 25.59
N GLY A 835 30.25 -14.05 26.14
CA GLY A 835 30.69 -14.36 27.50
C GLY A 835 32.19 -14.69 27.57
N CYS A 836 32.73 -14.96 28.76
CA CYS A 836 34.13 -15.33 28.95
C CYS A 836 34.30 -16.53 29.90
N ALA A 837 35.04 -17.56 29.50
CA ALA A 837 35.38 -18.71 30.35
C ALA A 837 36.69 -18.50 31.09
N ALA A 838 36.65 -18.30 32.42
CA ALA A 838 37.84 -18.11 33.24
C ALA A 838 38.77 -19.34 33.23
N THR A 839 38.19 -20.55 33.17
CA THR A 839 38.91 -21.83 33.10
C THR A 839 39.50 -22.14 31.72
N GLN A 840 39.24 -21.28 30.72
CA GLN A 840 39.79 -21.38 29.36
C GLN A 840 40.54 -20.08 28.99
N ASN A 841 41.34 -19.54 29.91
CA ASN A 841 42.15 -18.33 29.71
C ASN A 841 41.35 -17.08 29.29
N ASN A 842 40.10 -16.95 29.77
CA ASN A 842 39.13 -15.91 29.38
C ASN A 842 38.73 -15.94 27.89
N ALA A 843 38.70 -17.13 27.26
CA ALA A 843 38.21 -17.28 25.89
C ALA A 843 36.75 -16.82 25.73
N GLU A 844 36.45 -16.21 24.58
CA GLU A 844 35.09 -15.75 24.23
C GLU A 844 34.14 -16.92 23.92
N ILE A 845 33.14 -17.08 24.78
CA ILE A 845 32.15 -18.16 24.74
C ILE A 845 30.74 -17.62 24.42
N ASP A 846 29.87 -18.53 23.98
CA ASP A 846 28.47 -18.26 23.68
C ASP A 846 27.58 -19.48 23.99
N ILE A 847 26.28 -19.38 23.70
CA ILE A 847 25.33 -20.47 23.93
C ILE A 847 25.67 -21.77 23.18
N VAL A 848 26.28 -21.70 21.98
CA VAL A 848 26.75 -22.90 21.27
C VAL A 848 27.94 -23.53 21.98
N SER A 849 28.83 -22.72 22.55
CA SER A 849 29.92 -23.20 23.42
C SER A 849 29.36 -23.99 24.62
N ALA A 850 28.26 -23.52 25.25
CA ALA A 850 27.59 -24.23 26.34
C ALA A 850 26.91 -25.54 25.91
N PHE A 851 26.37 -25.62 24.69
CA PHE A 851 25.83 -26.88 24.14
C PHE A 851 26.95 -27.88 23.78
N GLN A 852 28.05 -27.42 23.19
CA GLN A 852 29.19 -28.26 22.81
C GLN A 852 29.95 -28.80 24.04
N ALA A 853 29.98 -28.02 25.13
CA ALA A 853 30.58 -28.42 26.40
C ALA A 853 30.01 -29.74 26.99
N TYR A 854 28.80 -30.15 26.61
CA TYR A 854 28.30 -31.48 26.99
C TYR A 854 28.95 -32.61 26.17
N GLY A 855 29.08 -32.45 24.85
CA GLY A 855 29.79 -33.41 23.99
C GLY A 855 31.27 -33.53 24.36
N GLN A 856 31.92 -32.40 24.65
CA GLN A 856 33.32 -32.31 25.10
C GLN A 856 33.55 -32.95 26.48
N PHE A 857 32.53 -32.98 27.33
CA PHE A 857 32.59 -33.69 28.60
C PHE A 857 32.42 -35.21 28.42
N LEU A 858 31.57 -35.63 27.48
CA LEU A 858 31.39 -37.05 27.13
C LEU A 858 32.59 -37.66 26.39
N SER A 859 33.34 -36.87 25.61
CA SER A 859 34.63 -37.30 25.01
C SER A 859 35.80 -37.26 25.99
N GLY A 860 35.68 -36.50 27.09
CA GLY A 860 36.75 -36.26 28.07
C GLY A 860 37.67 -35.09 27.72
N ASP A 861 37.38 -34.30 26.69
CA ASP A 861 38.15 -33.10 26.30
C ASP A 861 38.08 -31.97 27.35
N ILE A 862 36.99 -31.88 28.13
CA ILE A 862 36.87 -30.95 29.26
C ILE A 862 36.40 -31.62 30.55
N THR A 863 36.84 -31.07 31.67
CA THR A 863 36.44 -31.49 33.02
C THR A 863 35.12 -30.84 33.47
N GLU A 864 34.44 -31.45 34.45
CA GLU A 864 33.18 -30.92 35.00
C GLU A 864 33.27 -29.46 35.52
N PRO A 865 34.35 -29.02 36.20
CA PRO A 865 34.53 -27.60 36.55
C PRO A 865 34.61 -26.66 35.33
N GLN A 866 35.28 -27.08 34.25
CA GLN A 866 35.34 -26.30 33.00
C GLN A 866 33.97 -26.23 32.32
N ARG A 867 33.22 -27.35 32.29
CA ARG A 867 31.84 -27.38 31.78
C ARG A 867 30.93 -26.42 32.55
N PHE A 868 31.04 -26.38 33.88
CA PHE A 868 30.26 -25.46 34.71
C PHE A 868 30.64 -23.98 34.52
N ASP A 869 31.93 -23.67 34.32
CA ASP A 869 32.40 -22.31 34.06
C ASP A 869 31.88 -21.77 32.71
N ILE A 870 31.91 -22.59 31.66
CA ILE A 870 31.29 -22.25 30.36
C ILE A 870 29.79 -21.98 30.54
N ILE A 871 29.06 -22.90 31.20
CA ILE A 871 27.60 -22.79 31.38
C ILE A 871 27.20 -21.53 32.17
N ARG A 872 27.97 -21.13 33.18
CA ARG A 872 27.67 -19.95 34.01
C ARG A 872 27.91 -18.63 33.29
N ASN A 873 28.87 -18.58 32.37
CA ASN A 873 29.34 -17.32 31.77
C ASN A 873 28.92 -17.12 30.30
N ALA A 874 28.38 -18.15 29.61
CA ALA A 874 28.04 -18.11 28.18
C ALA A 874 26.94 -17.11 27.78
N CYS A 875 26.11 -16.65 28.73
CA CYS A 875 25.00 -15.72 28.50
C CYS A 875 25.07 -14.55 29.49
N PRO A 876 25.90 -13.52 29.25
CA PRO A 876 26.23 -12.50 30.24
C PRO A 876 25.18 -11.41 30.46
N GLY A 877 24.12 -11.34 29.65
CA GLY A 877 23.17 -10.22 29.67
C GLY A 877 21.98 -10.38 28.72
N GLY A 878 21.37 -9.27 28.32
CA GLY A 878 20.24 -9.22 27.40
C GLY A 878 20.64 -9.38 25.94
N GLY A 879 19.70 -9.88 25.11
CA GLY A 879 19.85 -9.99 23.65
C GLY A 879 19.88 -11.42 23.13
N ALA A 880 19.77 -11.56 21.80
CA ALA A 880 19.74 -12.87 21.14
C ALA A 880 21.13 -13.46 20.87
N CYS A 881 21.19 -14.79 20.80
CA CYS A 881 22.38 -15.62 20.55
C CYS A 881 23.38 -15.01 19.54
N GLY A 882 24.66 -14.87 19.92
CA GLY A 882 25.62 -13.97 19.28
C GLY A 882 26.12 -14.30 17.85
N GLY A 883 26.12 -15.57 17.45
CA GLY A 883 26.53 -15.99 16.10
C GLY A 883 25.48 -15.70 15.03
N MET A 884 25.75 -16.07 13.77
CA MET A 884 24.80 -15.96 12.65
C MET A 884 23.77 -17.12 12.65
N TYR A 885 23.17 -17.33 13.81
CA TYR A 885 22.05 -18.25 14.05
C TYR A 885 20.75 -17.63 13.53
N THR A 886 19.59 -18.28 13.69
CA THR A 886 18.35 -17.80 13.04
C THR A 886 17.98 -16.37 13.44
N ALA A 887 18.14 -15.98 14.71
CA ALA A 887 17.83 -14.62 15.16
C ALA A 887 18.59 -13.54 14.38
N ASN A 888 19.92 -13.60 14.36
CA ASN A 888 20.76 -12.65 13.62
C ASN A 888 20.60 -12.80 12.09
N THR A 889 20.40 -14.02 11.58
CA THR A 889 20.11 -14.26 10.15
C THR A 889 18.84 -13.53 9.72
N MET A 890 17.74 -13.72 10.46
CA MET A 890 16.45 -13.10 10.16
C MET A 890 16.49 -11.58 10.38
N ALA A 891 17.16 -11.09 11.43
CA ALA A 891 17.31 -9.66 11.62
C ALA A 891 18.05 -9.01 10.44
N THR A 892 19.17 -9.59 10.00
CA THR A 892 19.96 -9.10 8.85
C THR A 892 19.15 -9.18 7.54
N ALA A 893 18.42 -10.27 7.32
CA ALA A 893 17.56 -10.44 6.16
C ALA A 893 16.39 -9.43 6.13
N ILE A 894 15.78 -9.11 7.27
CA ILE A 894 14.64 -8.18 7.37
C ILE A 894 15.11 -6.72 7.26
N GLU A 895 16.32 -6.40 7.72
CA GLU A 895 16.98 -5.12 7.42
C GLU A 895 17.29 -4.99 5.92
N THR A 896 17.74 -6.08 5.28
CA THR A 896 17.97 -6.16 3.82
C THR A 896 16.69 -5.97 3.01
N ILE A 897 15.56 -6.49 3.50
CA ILE A 897 14.22 -6.26 2.93
C ILE A 897 13.76 -4.80 3.12
N GLY A 898 14.40 -4.04 4.03
CA GLY A 898 14.03 -2.66 4.32
C GLY A 898 12.89 -2.51 5.34
N MET A 899 12.58 -3.54 6.13
CA MET A 899 11.52 -3.53 7.15
C MET A 899 12.00 -3.13 8.56
N THR A 900 13.28 -2.82 8.72
CA THR A 900 13.86 -2.18 9.93
C THR A 900 14.55 -0.87 9.56
N LEU A 901 14.81 -0.01 10.55
CA LEU A 901 15.79 1.06 10.38
C LEU A 901 17.20 0.48 10.11
N PRO A 902 18.06 1.16 9.33
CA PRO A 902 19.44 0.75 9.13
C PRO A 902 20.21 0.62 10.45
N GLY A 903 20.99 -0.46 10.60
CA GLY A 903 21.76 -0.81 11.79
C GLY A 903 21.02 -1.70 12.79
N SER A 904 19.67 -1.76 12.73
CA SER A 904 18.80 -2.48 13.68
C SER A 904 19.25 -3.91 13.98
N SER A 905 19.62 -4.66 12.94
CA SER A 905 20.05 -6.06 13.04
C SER A 905 21.40 -6.26 13.71
N SER A 906 22.28 -5.25 13.65
CA SER A 906 23.65 -5.31 14.17
C SER A 906 23.83 -4.63 15.53
N ASN A 907 22.97 -3.66 15.88
CA ASN A 907 23.00 -2.96 17.16
C ASN A 907 22.82 -3.95 18.34
N PRO A 908 23.82 -4.14 19.23
CA PRO A 908 23.69 -5.02 20.38
C PRO A 908 22.59 -4.56 21.34
N ALA A 909 21.96 -5.50 22.05
CA ALA A 909 20.79 -5.23 22.89
C ALA A 909 21.04 -4.14 23.95
N GLU A 910 22.22 -4.16 24.56
CA GLU A 910 22.65 -3.22 25.63
C GLU A 910 23.47 -2.04 25.07
N SER A 911 23.32 -1.69 23.79
CA SER A 911 24.08 -0.61 23.14
C SER A 911 23.34 0.72 23.19
N ARG A 912 24.09 1.83 23.30
CA ARG A 912 23.51 3.18 23.16
C ARG A 912 22.90 3.42 21.78
N ALA A 913 23.33 2.67 20.76
CA ALA A 913 22.73 2.69 19.42
C ALA A 913 21.29 2.14 19.43
N LYS A 914 21.05 0.98 20.08
CA LYS A 914 19.70 0.41 20.26
C LYS A 914 18.78 1.37 21.02
N ASP A 915 19.29 2.03 22.06
CA ASP A 915 18.57 3.08 22.79
C ASP A 915 18.15 4.29 21.93
N LEU A 916 18.97 4.69 20.96
CA LEU A 916 18.67 5.80 20.04
C LEU A 916 17.68 5.36 18.94
N GLU A 917 17.82 4.13 18.44
CA GLU A 917 16.91 3.50 17.48
C GLU A 917 15.48 3.42 18.02
N CYS A 918 15.31 3.05 19.29
CA CYS A 918 14.01 3.04 19.98
C CYS A 918 13.33 4.42 20.05
N LEU A 919 14.09 5.52 20.06
CA LEU A 919 13.51 6.87 20.00
C LEU A 919 13.23 7.28 18.54
N ALA A 920 14.15 6.98 17.62
CA ALA A 920 14.05 7.36 16.21
C ALA A 920 12.87 6.72 15.47
N VAL A 921 12.46 5.50 15.86
CA VAL A 921 11.37 4.76 15.19
C VAL A 921 10.01 5.49 15.24
N GLY A 922 9.77 6.35 16.24
CA GLY A 922 8.56 7.18 16.30
C GLY A 922 8.47 8.22 15.16
N GLY A 923 9.60 8.82 14.80
CA GLY A 923 9.69 9.71 13.64
C GLY A 923 9.48 8.96 12.32
N ALA A 924 10.05 7.75 12.22
CA ALA A 924 9.92 6.90 11.04
C ALA A 924 8.48 6.42 10.82
N ILE A 925 7.81 5.87 11.85
CA ILE A 925 6.41 5.42 11.72
C ILE A 925 5.47 6.58 11.35
N LYS A 926 5.74 7.80 11.82
CA LYS A 926 5.01 9.01 11.40
C LYS A 926 5.18 9.34 9.92
N LYS A 927 6.39 9.14 9.35
CA LYS A 927 6.62 9.30 7.91
C LYS A 927 5.85 8.26 7.11
N LEU A 928 5.90 6.98 7.50
CA LEU A 928 5.15 5.91 6.82
C LEU A 928 3.63 6.10 6.90
N LEU A 929 3.09 6.60 8.03
CA LEU A 929 1.68 6.96 8.16
C LEU A 929 1.26 8.10 7.21
N LYS A 930 2.11 9.14 7.06
CA LYS A 930 1.89 10.27 6.14
C LYS A 930 1.91 9.84 4.69
N GLU A 931 2.91 9.06 4.31
CA GLU A 931 3.15 8.64 2.91
C GLU A 931 2.33 7.38 2.54
N ASP A 932 1.65 6.76 3.51
CA ASP A 932 0.86 5.53 3.41
C ASP A 932 1.66 4.33 2.87
N ILE A 933 2.96 4.29 3.19
CA ILE A 933 3.88 3.22 2.80
C ILE A 933 3.63 2.01 3.73
N ARG A 934 3.31 0.87 3.13
CA ARG A 934 2.89 -0.34 3.85
C ARG A 934 3.85 -1.51 3.60
N PRO A 935 3.78 -2.57 4.42
CA PRO A 935 4.64 -3.74 4.28
C PRO A 935 4.66 -4.36 2.89
N ARG A 936 3.55 -4.36 2.14
CA ARG A 936 3.51 -4.87 0.75
C ARG A 936 4.17 -3.97 -0.30
N ASP A 937 4.42 -2.70 0.02
CA ASP A 937 5.16 -1.78 -0.85
C ASP A 937 6.69 -1.89 -0.66
N ILE A 938 7.12 -2.46 0.48
CA ILE A 938 8.52 -2.70 0.87
C ILE A 938 8.94 -4.15 0.57
N MET A 939 8.14 -5.13 1.03
CA MET A 939 8.40 -6.57 0.87
C MET A 939 8.10 -7.04 -0.56
N THR A 940 8.89 -6.58 -1.53
CA THR A 940 8.79 -6.97 -2.95
C THR A 940 9.61 -8.23 -3.24
N ARG A 941 9.38 -8.87 -4.41
CA ARG A 941 10.18 -10.04 -4.83
C ARG A 941 11.67 -9.70 -4.97
N GLN A 942 12.00 -8.47 -5.34
CA GLN A 942 13.37 -7.95 -5.37
C GLN A 942 13.97 -7.82 -3.96
N ALA A 943 13.18 -7.39 -2.96
CA ALA A 943 13.62 -7.34 -1.57
C ALA A 943 13.89 -8.75 -0.99
N PHE A 944 13.07 -9.75 -1.32
CA PHE A 944 13.34 -11.16 -0.96
C PHE A 944 14.57 -11.71 -1.69
N GLU A 945 14.79 -11.36 -2.96
CA GLU A 945 15.99 -11.74 -3.72
C GLU A 945 17.27 -11.21 -3.04
N ASN A 946 17.31 -9.93 -2.67
CA ASN A 946 18.41 -9.35 -1.89
C ASN A 946 18.62 -10.09 -0.56
N ALA A 947 17.54 -10.45 0.15
CA ALA A 947 17.63 -11.16 1.42
C ALA A 947 18.28 -12.55 1.26
N MET A 948 17.94 -13.30 0.20
CA MET A 948 18.58 -14.58 -0.10
C MET A 948 20.07 -14.43 -0.45
N VAL A 949 20.47 -13.35 -1.13
CA VAL A 949 21.87 -13.03 -1.38
C VAL A 949 22.61 -12.83 -0.05
N VAL A 950 22.08 -11.95 0.81
CA VAL A 950 22.72 -11.63 2.10
C VAL A 950 22.78 -12.84 3.04
N VAL A 951 21.77 -13.72 3.06
CA VAL A 951 21.79 -14.98 3.82
C VAL A 951 22.93 -15.90 3.39
N ASN A 952 23.22 -16.01 2.09
CA ASN A 952 24.36 -16.81 1.59
C ASN A 952 25.71 -16.13 1.88
N ILE A 953 25.84 -14.82 1.62
CA ILE A 953 27.05 -14.04 1.95
C ILE A 953 27.45 -14.19 3.42
N THR A 954 26.47 -14.18 4.33
CA THR A 954 26.67 -14.17 5.80
C THR A 954 26.81 -15.53 6.46
N GLY A 955 26.61 -16.64 5.73
CA GLY A 955 26.67 -17.99 6.33
C GLY A 955 25.41 -18.39 7.12
N GLY A 956 24.27 -17.75 6.84
CA GLY A 956 23.06 -17.78 7.66
C GLY A 956 22.38 -19.13 7.91
N SER A 957 21.46 -19.14 8.87
CA SER A 957 20.67 -20.32 9.29
C SER A 957 19.76 -20.85 8.17
N THR A 958 19.69 -22.18 8.00
CA THR A 958 18.79 -22.86 7.05
C THR A 958 17.31 -22.63 7.35
N ASN A 959 16.96 -22.32 8.60
CA ASN A 959 15.64 -21.85 9.00
C ASN A 959 15.17 -20.60 8.20
N ALA A 960 16.10 -19.81 7.65
CA ALA A 960 15.77 -18.64 6.82
C ALA A 960 14.97 -19.01 5.56
N VAL A 961 15.16 -20.21 4.99
CA VAL A 961 14.38 -20.71 3.84
C VAL A 961 12.89 -20.78 4.21
N LEU A 962 12.58 -21.51 5.28
CA LEU A 962 11.22 -21.67 5.80
C LEU A 962 10.59 -20.35 6.25
N HIS A 963 11.39 -19.42 6.77
CA HIS A 963 10.92 -18.15 7.28
C HIS A 963 10.67 -17.12 6.18
N LEU A 964 11.57 -16.97 5.21
CA LEU A 964 11.40 -16.03 4.10
C LEU A 964 10.25 -16.45 3.17
N ILE A 965 10.05 -17.75 2.91
CA ILE A 965 8.89 -18.22 2.12
C ILE A 965 7.57 -17.89 2.84
N ALA A 966 7.48 -18.10 4.16
CA ALA A 966 6.28 -17.78 4.93
C ALA A 966 6.00 -16.27 5.04
N ILE A 967 7.04 -15.43 5.04
CA ILE A 967 6.87 -13.97 5.00
C ILE A 967 6.42 -13.54 3.59
N ALA A 968 6.99 -14.12 2.53
CA ALA A 968 6.60 -13.84 1.14
C ALA A 968 5.13 -14.22 0.84
N ASP A 969 4.68 -15.39 1.33
CA ASP A 969 3.28 -15.80 1.24
C ASP A 969 2.33 -14.80 1.92
N SER A 970 2.71 -14.27 3.09
CA SER A 970 1.90 -13.30 3.84
C SER A 970 1.68 -11.96 3.10
N VAL A 971 2.50 -11.64 2.09
CA VAL A 971 2.33 -10.49 1.19
C VAL A 971 1.82 -10.86 -0.22
N GLY A 972 1.56 -12.15 -0.48
CA GLY A 972 1.08 -12.65 -1.78
C GLY A 972 2.17 -12.85 -2.83
N ILE A 973 3.42 -13.04 -2.42
CA ILE A 973 4.57 -13.27 -3.30
C ILE A 973 4.97 -14.74 -3.27
N LYS A 974 5.03 -15.37 -4.45
CA LYS A 974 5.57 -16.72 -4.58
C LYS A 974 7.10 -16.69 -4.44
N LEU A 975 7.58 -17.51 -3.51
CA LEU A 975 8.98 -17.87 -3.31
C LEU A 975 9.02 -19.39 -3.06
N ASP A 976 9.94 -20.12 -3.68
CA ASP A 976 10.10 -21.57 -3.46
C ASP A 976 11.58 -21.98 -3.30
N ILE A 977 11.84 -23.26 -3.01
CA ILE A 977 13.20 -23.73 -2.70
C ILE A 977 14.18 -23.62 -3.88
N GLU A 978 13.71 -23.64 -5.14
CA GLU A 978 14.59 -23.49 -6.30
C GLU A 978 15.12 -22.06 -6.41
N ASP A 979 14.37 -21.06 -5.91
CA ASP A 979 14.85 -19.68 -5.79
C ASP A 979 16.11 -19.62 -4.88
N PHE A 980 16.09 -20.34 -3.74
CA PHE A 980 17.25 -20.39 -2.83
C PHE A 980 18.46 -21.10 -3.45
N GLN A 981 18.24 -22.18 -4.20
CA GLN A 981 19.32 -22.86 -4.91
C GLN A 981 19.90 -21.99 -6.02
N SER A 982 19.06 -21.31 -6.81
CA SER A 982 19.46 -20.36 -7.85
C SER A 982 20.32 -19.21 -7.31
N VAL A 983 20.02 -18.72 -6.10
CA VAL A 983 20.87 -17.73 -5.42
C VAL A 983 22.14 -18.37 -4.84
N SER A 984 22.07 -19.58 -4.28
CA SER A 984 23.24 -20.28 -3.73
C SER A 984 24.28 -20.65 -4.80
N ASP A 985 23.82 -21.08 -5.99
CA ASP A 985 24.66 -21.44 -7.13
C ASP A 985 25.49 -20.26 -7.67
N ARG A 986 25.08 -19.01 -7.41
CA ARG A 986 25.68 -17.79 -8.00
C ARG A 986 26.31 -16.83 -6.99
N ILE A 987 26.11 -17.02 -5.68
CA ILE A 987 26.56 -16.11 -4.62
C ILE A 987 27.59 -16.81 -3.72
N PRO A 988 28.79 -16.24 -3.52
CA PRO A 988 29.79 -16.83 -2.63
C PRO A 988 29.45 -16.64 -1.15
N PHE A 989 30.01 -17.50 -0.30
CA PHE A 989 30.01 -17.32 1.15
C PHE A 989 31.26 -16.53 1.58
N LEU A 990 31.09 -15.39 2.26
CA LEU A 990 32.16 -14.43 2.57
C LEU A 990 32.42 -14.19 4.06
N ALA A 991 31.42 -14.36 4.93
CA ALA A 991 31.53 -13.91 6.32
C ALA A 991 32.13 -14.97 7.26
N ASP A 992 33.23 -14.63 7.93
CA ASP A 992 33.94 -15.45 8.92
C ASP A 992 33.21 -15.42 10.29
N LEU A 993 31.90 -15.69 10.29
CA LEU A 993 30.99 -15.60 11.44
C LEU A 993 30.59 -16.99 11.99
N LYS A 994 30.45 -17.11 13.32
CA LYS A 994 30.01 -18.35 13.99
C LYS A 994 28.64 -18.82 13.45
N PRO A 995 28.44 -20.14 13.21
CA PRO A 995 29.34 -21.25 13.56
C PRO A 995 30.35 -21.62 12.46
N SER A 996 30.25 -21.02 11.26
CA SER A 996 31.04 -21.43 10.09
C SER A 996 32.44 -20.79 10.05
N GLY A 997 32.58 -19.66 10.73
CA GLY A 997 33.81 -18.92 11.02
C GLY A 997 33.91 -18.50 12.50
N LYS A 998 34.74 -17.49 12.78
CA LYS A 998 35.22 -17.17 14.14
C LYS A 998 34.43 -16.10 14.90
N TYR A 999 34.00 -15.05 14.20
CA TYR A 999 33.50 -13.81 14.79
C TYR A 999 31.99 -13.88 15.13
N VAL A 1000 31.48 -12.92 15.92
CA VAL A 1000 30.06 -12.79 16.27
C VAL A 1000 29.45 -11.48 15.73
N MET A 1001 28.12 -11.34 15.78
CA MET A 1001 27.43 -10.11 15.33
C MET A 1001 27.89 -8.86 16.11
N ALA A 1002 28.32 -9.02 17.37
CA ALA A 1002 28.94 -7.95 18.14
C ALA A 1002 30.28 -7.45 17.55
N ASP A 1003 30.98 -8.25 16.74
CA ASP A 1003 32.17 -7.82 15.98
C ASP A 1003 31.80 -7.16 14.67
N MET A 1004 30.79 -7.71 13.99
CA MET A 1004 30.20 -7.12 12.78
C MET A 1004 29.78 -5.66 13.03
N HIS A 1005 29.17 -5.38 14.19
CA HIS A 1005 28.83 -4.03 14.64
C HIS A 1005 30.05 -3.10 14.74
N LYS A 1006 31.20 -3.58 15.27
CA LYS A 1006 32.43 -2.78 15.44
C LYS A 1006 32.99 -2.26 14.10
N ILE A 1007 32.75 -2.98 13.00
CA ILE A 1007 33.23 -2.62 11.66
C ILE A 1007 32.19 -1.88 10.79
N GLY A 1008 31.07 -1.45 11.35
CA GLY A 1008 30.01 -0.70 10.63
C GLY A 1008 28.71 -1.47 10.41
N GLY A 1009 28.63 -2.73 10.86
CA GLY A 1009 27.39 -3.51 10.92
C GLY A 1009 26.81 -3.89 9.56
N THR A 1010 25.52 -4.27 9.59
CA THR A 1010 24.75 -4.62 8.40
C THR A 1010 24.69 -3.50 7.35
N PRO A 1011 24.59 -2.20 7.70
CA PRO A 1011 24.63 -1.13 6.71
C PRO A 1011 25.92 -1.12 5.87
N ALA A 1012 27.09 -1.32 6.49
CA ALA A 1012 28.36 -1.39 5.76
C ALA A 1012 28.41 -2.61 4.81
N LEU A 1013 27.84 -3.75 5.23
CA LEU A 1013 27.69 -4.94 4.38
C LEU A 1013 26.80 -4.66 3.16
N LEU A 1014 25.63 -4.07 3.36
CA LEU A 1014 24.70 -3.78 2.27
C LEU A 1014 25.29 -2.75 1.30
N LYS A 1015 26.04 -1.77 1.80
CA LYS A 1015 26.76 -0.80 0.95
C LYS A 1015 27.84 -1.48 0.10
N PHE A 1016 28.62 -2.39 0.69
CA PHE A 1016 29.60 -3.21 -0.03
C PHE A 1016 28.92 -4.06 -1.12
N LEU A 1017 27.87 -4.81 -0.78
CA LEU A 1017 27.18 -5.67 -1.75
C LEU A 1017 26.49 -4.89 -2.88
N LEU A 1018 26.02 -3.68 -2.61
CA LEU A 1018 25.47 -2.78 -3.63
C LEU A 1018 26.57 -2.24 -4.56
N LYS A 1019 27.75 -1.91 -4.02
CA LYS A 1019 28.93 -1.45 -4.77
C LYS A 1019 29.48 -2.53 -5.71
N GLU A 1020 29.48 -3.78 -5.26
CA GLU A 1020 29.84 -4.95 -6.08
C GLU A 1020 28.71 -5.46 -6.99
N GLY A 1021 27.53 -4.80 -6.99
CA GLY A 1021 26.41 -5.14 -7.87
C GLY A 1021 25.66 -6.45 -7.53
N LEU A 1022 25.83 -6.98 -6.32
CA LEU A 1022 25.23 -8.25 -5.88
C LEU A 1022 23.80 -8.12 -5.34
N ILE A 1023 23.38 -6.91 -4.97
CA ILE A 1023 22.01 -6.58 -4.53
C ILE A 1023 21.47 -5.34 -5.25
N ASP A 1024 20.15 -5.28 -5.44
CA ASP A 1024 19.47 -4.12 -6.05
C ASP A 1024 19.08 -3.10 -4.97
N GLY A 1025 19.54 -1.86 -5.12
CA GLY A 1025 19.27 -0.76 -4.17
C GLY A 1025 17.98 0.02 -4.42
N SER A 1026 17.18 -0.33 -5.44
CA SER A 1026 15.98 0.43 -5.85
C SER A 1026 14.76 0.26 -4.94
N GLY A 1027 14.70 -0.84 -4.16
CA GLY A 1027 13.57 -1.15 -3.27
C GLY A 1027 13.32 -0.08 -2.19
N MET A 1028 12.04 0.19 -1.92
CA MET A 1028 11.58 1.10 -0.86
C MET A 1028 11.82 0.50 0.53
N THR A 1029 12.01 1.33 1.56
CA THR A 1029 12.26 0.89 2.95
C THR A 1029 11.46 1.70 3.97
N VAL A 1030 11.45 1.27 5.24
CA VAL A 1030 10.77 1.95 6.35
C VAL A 1030 11.30 3.36 6.69
N THR A 1031 12.38 3.82 6.05
CA THR A 1031 12.80 5.23 6.12
C THR A 1031 11.99 6.12 5.17
N GLY A 1032 11.09 5.55 4.35
CA GLY A 1032 10.43 6.23 3.23
C GLY A 1032 11.43 6.69 2.16
N GLU A 1033 12.52 5.94 1.99
CA GLU A 1033 13.57 6.14 1.01
C GLU A 1033 14.01 4.78 0.45
N THR A 1034 14.70 4.78 -0.69
CA THR A 1034 15.25 3.55 -1.28
C THR A 1034 16.45 3.02 -0.49
N LEU A 1035 16.71 1.72 -0.60
CA LEU A 1035 17.86 1.08 0.04
C LEU A 1035 19.19 1.76 -0.36
N ALA A 1036 19.38 2.09 -1.65
CA ALA A 1036 20.56 2.82 -2.11
C ALA A 1036 20.75 4.16 -1.38
N LYS A 1037 19.70 4.97 -1.28
CA LYS A 1037 19.75 6.31 -0.67
C LYS A 1037 19.97 6.27 0.86
N ASN A 1038 19.55 5.20 1.53
CA ASN A 1038 19.94 4.95 2.92
C ASN A 1038 21.45 4.67 3.05
N LEU A 1039 22.04 3.96 2.09
CA LEU A 1039 23.43 3.48 2.12
C LEU A 1039 24.46 4.52 1.64
N GLU A 1040 24.06 5.54 0.87
CA GLU A 1040 24.92 6.66 0.44
C GLU A 1040 25.75 7.26 1.57
N LYS A 1041 25.14 7.42 2.75
CA LYS A 1041 25.72 8.11 3.93
C LYS A 1041 26.43 7.18 4.91
N VAL A 1042 26.39 5.88 4.66
CA VAL A 1042 27.01 4.88 5.53
C VAL A 1042 28.52 4.81 5.21
N PRO A 1043 29.42 4.67 6.20
CA PRO A 1043 30.84 4.42 5.94
C PRO A 1043 31.07 3.13 5.14
N ASP A 1044 32.13 3.08 4.33
CA ASP A 1044 32.65 1.81 3.82
C ASP A 1044 33.29 1.02 4.99
N PHE A 1045 33.49 -0.29 4.82
CA PHE A 1045 34.23 -1.10 5.78
C PHE A 1045 35.68 -0.57 6.00
N PRO A 1046 36.26 -0.70 7.22
CA PRO A 1046 37.68 -0.49 7.43
C PRO A 1046 38.52 -1.41 6.52
N GLU A 1047 39.57 -0.89 5.88
CA GLU A 1047 40.35 -1.64 4.88
C GLU A 1047 41.07 -2.87 5.44
N ASP A 1048 41.32 -2.90 6.77
CA ASP A 1048 42.03 -3.98 7.46
C ASP A 1048 41.11 -5.04 8.10
N GLN A 1049 39.79 -4.91 7.96
CA GLN A 1049 38.83 -5.84 8.56
C GLN A 1049 38.92 -7.26 7.95
N LYS A 1050 38.64 -8.27 8.78
CA LYS A 1050 38.87 -9.70 8.45
C LYS A 1050 37.60 -10.55 8.52
N ILE A 1051 36.45 -9.92 8.78
CA ILE A 1051 35.16 -10.59 8.99
C ILE A 1051 34.48 -10.88 7.66
N ILE A 1052 34.42 -9.91 6.75
CA ILE A 1052 33.86 -10.07 5.40
C ILE A 1052 35.01 -10.24 4.41
N ARG A 1053 35.12 -11.41 3.78
CA ARG A 1053 36.12 -11.67 2.73
C ARG A 1053 35.82 -10.91 1.44
N PRO A 1054 36.84 -10.49 0.67
CA PRO A 1054 36.63 -9.96 -0.68
C PRO A 1054 36.19 -11.06 -1.64
N LEU A 1055 35.50 -10.68 -2.72
CA LEU A 1055 35.01 -11.62 -3.75
C LEU A 1055 36.11 -12.42 -4.44
N SER A 1056 37.35 -11.94 -4.42
CA SER A 1056 38.54 -12.61 -4.96
C SER A 1056 39.14 -13.67 -4.03
N ASN A 1057 38.64 -13.82 -2.80
CA ASN A 1057 39.11 -14.82 -1.81
C ASN A 1057 37.96 -15.25 -0.86
N PRO A 1058 36.86 -15.81 -1.40
CA PRO A 1058 35.70 -16.20 -0.62
C PRO A 1058 36.01 -17.41 0.30
N ILE A 1059 35.14 -17.67 1.28
CA ILE A 1059 35.24 -18.87 2.11
C ILE A 1059 34.76 -20.11 1.33
N LYS A 1060 33.77 -19.92 0.45
CA LYS A 1060 33.30 -20.88 -0.56
C LYS A 1060 32.78 -20.09 -1.76
N GLU A 1061 33.08 -20.55 -2.98
CA GLU A 1061 32.69 -19.85 -4.24
C GLU A 1061 31.16 -19.81 -4.46
N THR A 1062 30.44 -20.75 -3.86
CA THR A 1062 28.96 -20.82 -3.83
C THR A 1062 28.43 -20.79 -2.40
N GLY A 1063 27.12 -20.63 -2.24
CA GLY A 1063 26.44 -20.59 -0.95
C GLY A 1063 26.54 -21.90 -0.16
N HIS A 1064 26.46 -21.81 1.16
CA HIS A 1064 26.44 -22.97 2.05
C HIS A 1064 25.07 -23.64 2.14
N ILE A 1065 23.97 -22.94 1.81
CA ILE A 1065 22.63 -23.55 1.73
C ILE A 1065 22.58 -24.38 0.45
N GLN A 1066 22.23 -25.65 0.56
CA GLN A 1066 22.08 -26.56 -0.58
C GLN A 1066 20.76 -27.30 -0.48
N ILE A 1067 19.99 -27.28 -1.56
CA ILE A 1067 18.70 -27.96 -1.69
C ILE A 1067 18.96 -29.33 -2.30
N LEU A 1068 18.60 -30.40 -1.58
CA LEU A 1068 18.83 -31.78 -2.02
C LEU A 1068 17.49 -32.49 -2.25
N LYS A 1069 17.41 -33.27 -3.33
CA LYS A 1069 16.23 -34.06 -3.75
C LYS A 1069 16.62 -35.48 -4.09
N GLY A 1070 15.69 -36.43 -4.00
CA GLY A 1070 15.95 -37.82 -4.36
C GLY A 1070 14.87 -38.77 -3.85
N SER A 1071 15.14 -40.07 -3.87
CA SER A 1071 14.22 -41.11 -3.41
C SER A 1071 13.88 -40.99 -1.91
N LEU A 1072 14.77 -40.40 -1.12
CA LEU A 1072 14.56 -40.16 0.31
C LEU A 1072 13.85 -38.81 0.60
N ALA A 1073 14.07 -37.81 -0.25
CA ALA A 1073 13.52 -36.45 -0.12
C ALA A 1073 12.91 -35.96 -1.46
N PRO A 1074 11.78 -36.52 -1.92
CA PRO A 1074 11.23 -36.23 -3.24
C PRO A 1074 10.54 -34.86 -3.34
N GLY A 1075 10.13 -34.25 -2.22
CA GLY A 1075 9.69 -32.85 -2.21
C GLY A 1075 10.86 -31.87 -2.18
N GLY A 1076 11.90 -32.22 -1.42
CA GLY A 1076 13.05 -31.36 -1.14
C GLY A 1076 13.60 -31.62 0.27
N SER A 1077 14.77 -31.05 0.53
CA SER A 1077 15.44 -30.98 1.84
C SER A 1077 16.50 -29.89 1.82
N VAL A 1078 16.91 -29.39 2.99
CA VAL A 1078 17.83 -28.24 3.11
C VAL A 1078 19.05 -28.63 3.94
N GLY A 1079 20.21 -28.67 3.29
CA GLY A 1079 21.53 -28.89 3.91
C GLY A 1079 22.32 -27.59 4.12
N LYS A 1080 23.18 -27.57 5.16
CA LYS A 1080 24.22 -26.54 5.36
C LYS A 1080 25.60 -27.13 5.08
N ILE A 1081 26.04 -27.09 3.81
CA ILE A 1081 27.24 -27.79 3.32
C ILE A 1081 28.35 -26.76 3.01
N THR A 1082 29.36 -26.72 3.88
CA THR A 1082 30.46 -25.73 3.81
C THR A 1082 31.60 -26.13 2.87
N GLY A 1083 31.65 -27.38 2.43
CA GLY A 1083 32.72 -27.97 1.60
C GLY A 1083 33.93 -28.46 2.41
N LYS A 1084 34.10 -28.05 3.67
CA LYS A 1084 35.15 -28.54 4.59
C LYS A 1084 34.93 -30.00 4.98
N GLU A 1085 33.68 -30.45 4.93
CA GLU A 1085 33.21 -31.82 5.12
C GLU A 1085 33.31 -32.69 3.85
N GLY A 1086 33.68 -32.10 2.71
CA GLY A 1086 33.56 -32.70 1.38
C GLY A 1086 32.21 -32.42 0.72
N THR A 1087 31.99 -33.00 -0.46
CA THR A 1087 30.76 -32.80 -1.27
C THR A 1087 29.85 -34.02 -1.36
N SER A 1088 30.36 -35.23 -1.06
CA SER A 1088 29.58 -36.47 -1.09
C SER A 1088 29.79 -37.32 0.16
N PHE A 1089 28.71 -37.91 0.69
CA PHE A 1089 28.75 -38.87 1.80
C PHE A 1089 27.86 -40.08 1.51
N THR A 1090 28.41 -41.28 1.66
CA THR A 1090 27.66 -42.54 1.57
C THR A 1090 27.93 -43.35 2.83
N GLY A 1091 26.86 -43.81 3.49
CA GLY A 1091 26.97 -44.53 4.75
C GLY A 1091 25.71 -45.33 5.08
N LYS A 1092 25.79 -46.11 6.15
CA LYS A 1092 24.65 -46.93 6.64
C LYS A 1092 23.76 -46.12 7.57
N ALA A 1093 22.46 -46.28 7.42
CA ALA A 1093 21.45 -45.68 8.27
C ALA A 1093 21.53 -46.24 9.71
N ARG A 1094 21.43 -45.33 10.70
CA ARG A 1094 21.13 -45.63 12.10
C ARG A 1094 19.96 -44.74 12.52
N VAL A 1095 18.81 -45.35 12.81
CA VAL A 1095 17.50 -44.69 12.83
C VAL A 1095 16.99 -44.48 14.25
N PHE A 1096 16.48 -43.29 14.54
CA PHE A 1096 15.95 -42.89 15.84
C PHE A 1096 14.58 -42.21 15.69
N ASP A 1097 13.65 -42.55 16.59
CA ASP A 1097 12.27 -42.07 16.60
C ASP A 1097 12.02 -40.91 17.61
N ASP A 1098 13.01 -40.62 18.48
CA ASP A 1098 13.03 -39.47 19.39
C ASP A 1098 14.49 -38.92 19.52
N GLU A 1099 14.63 -37.68 19.99
CA GLU A 1099 15.92 -36.97 20.15
C GLU A 1099 16.77 -37.59 21.28
N ASP A 1100 16.12 -38.09 22.33
CA ASP A 1100 16.79 -38.68 23.49
C ASP A 1100 17.40 -40.07 23.22
N ASP A 1101 16.81 -40.86 22.30
CA ASP A 1101 17.35 -42.17 21.92
C ASP A 1101 18.71 -42.05 21.21
N PHE A 1102 18.87 -41.04 20.35
CA PHE A 1102 20.15 -40.70 19.71
C PHE A 1102 21.21 -40.33 20.77
N ILE A 1103 20.84 -39.49 21.73
CA ILE A 1103 21.77 -39.01 22.75
C ILE A 1103 22.21 -40.16 23.66
N ALA A 1104 21.28 -41.04 24.06
CA ALA A 1104 21.62 -42.22 24.83
C ALA A 1104 22.52 -43.20 24.04
N ALA A 1105 22.40 -43.29 22.71
CA ALA A 1105 23.31 -44.07 21.87
C ALA A 1105 24.71 -43.45 21.73
N LEU A 1106 24.80 -42.11 21.70
CA LEU A 1106 26.06 -41.37 21.72
C LEU A 1106 26.78 -41.52 23.07
N GLU A 1107 26.06 -41.40 24.19
CA GLU A 1107 26.57 -41.64 25.55
C GLU A 1107 27.12 -43.06 25.75
N ARG A 1108 26.50 -44.06 25.09
CA ARG A 1108 26.98 -45.45 25.08
C ARG A 1108 28.13 -45.73 24.09
N GLY A 1109 28.56 -44.74 23.31
CA GLY A 1109 29.63 -44.90 22.31
C GLY A 1109 29.26 -45.82 21.13
N GLU A 1110 27.97 -45.96 20.81
CA GLU A 1110 27.51 -46.83 19.72
C GLU A 1110 27.89 -46.29 18.33
N ILE A 1111 28.04 -44.97 18.20
CA ILE A 1111 28.35 -44.28 16.95
C ILE A 1111 29.86 -44.05 16.89
N LYS A 1112 30.57 -44.85 16.08
CA LYS A 1112 32.03 -44.84 16.00
C LYS A 1112 32.53 -43.96 14.85
N LYS A 1113 33.69 -43.36 15.05
CA LYS A 1113 34.38 -42.52 14.05
C LYS A 1113 34.80 -43.29 12.79
N GLU A 1114 35.06 -44.59 12.95
CA GLU A 1114 35.46 -45.51 11.87
C GLU A 1114 34.29 -45.87 10.93
N ASP A 1115 33.07 -45.89 11.47
CA ASP A 1115 31.88 -46.39 10.78
C ASP A 1115 31.19 -45.24 10.03
N LYS A 1116 31.22 -45.28 8.68
CA LYS A 1116 30.47 -44.33 7.83
C LYS A 1116 28.97 -44.46 8.07
N THR A 1117 28.46 -43.59 8.93
CA THR A 1117 27.12 -43.66 9.49
C THR A 1117 26.30 -42.45 9.06
N VAL A 1118 25.07 -42.69 8.60
CA VAL A 1118 24.05 -41.66 8.39
C VAL A 1118 23.03 -41.81 9.51
N VAL A 1119 23.06 -40.90 10.47
CA VAL A 1119 22.09 -40.86 11.56
C VAL A 1119 20.80 -40.25 11.03
N VAL A 1120 19.69 -40.96 11.20
CA VAL A 1120 18.37 -40.56 10.74
C VAL A 1120 17.47 -40.33 11.96
N ILE A 1121 17.13 -39.07 12.26
CA ILE A 1121 16.17 -38.76 13.33
C ILE A 1121 14.86 -38.31 12.69
N ARG A 1122 13.76 -39.04 12.95
CA ARG A 1122 12.48 -38.89 12.25
C ARG A 1122 11.30 -38.68 13.20
N TYR A 1123 10.13 -38.34 12.65
CA TYR A 1123 8.95 -37.88 13.39
C TYR A 1123 9.16 -36.54 14.12
N THR A 1124 10.08 -35.72 13.60
CA THR A 1124 10.43 -34.38 14.11
C THR A 1124 10.05 -33.25 13.14
N GLY A 1125 9.38 -33.59 12.05
CA GLY A 1125 8.79 -32.62 11.11
C GLY A 1125 7.63 -31.80 11.70
N PRO A 1126 7.01 -30.92 10.89
CA PRO A 1126 5.96 -29.99 11.36
C PRO A 1126 4.75 -30.67 12.02
N LYS A 1127 4.41 -31.90 11.64
CA LYS A 1127 3.31 -32.69 12.23
C LYS A 1127 3.84 -33.70 13.25
N GLY A 1128 5.09 -34.13 13.13
CA GLY A 1128 5.80 -34.94 14.11
C GLY A 1128 6.07 -34.22 15.45
N GLY A 1129 6.98 -33.24 15.44
CA GLY A 1129 7.43 -32.51 16.62
C GLY A 1129 8.71 -31.68 16.36
N PRO A 1130 8.62 -30.36 16.12
CA PRO A 1130 9.68 -29.57 15.48
C PRO A 1130 10.98 -29.35 16.29
N GLU A 1131 12.09 -29.29 15.54
CA GLU A 1131 13.46 -28.76 15.81
C GLU A 1131 14.37 -29.46 16.82
N MET A 1132 15.66 -29.51 16.48
CA MET A 1132 16.74 -30.14 17.25
C MET A 1132 18.07 -29.35 17.12
N LEU A 1133 18.84 -29.33 18.20
CA LEU A 1133 20.25 -28.87 18.23
C LEU A 1133 21.11 -29.79 19.10
N LYS A 1134 20.54 -30.36 20.18
CA LYS A 1134 21.25 -31.24 21.12
C LYS A 1134 21.99 -32.37 20.39
N PRO A 1135 21.40 -33.10 19.41
CA PRO A 1135 22.11 -34.03 18.56
C PRO A 1135 23.32 -33.45 17.83
N SER A 1136 23.16 -32.34 17.09
CA SER A 1136 24.25 -31.82 16.26
C SER A 1136 25.36 -31.18 17.11
N SER A 1137 25.02 -30.42 18.17
CA SER A 1137 26.02 -29.86 19.09
C SER A 1137 26.76 -30.94 19.89
N ALA A 1138 26.08 -32.03 20.30
CA ALA A 1138 26.74 -33.16 20.95
C ALA A 1138 27.66 -33.90 19.98
N LEU A 1139 27.21 -34.15 18.74
CA LEU A 1139 28.02 -34.78 17.68
C LEU A 1139 29.27 -33.94 17.31
N MET A 1140 29.16 -32.60 17.30
CA MET A 1140 30.29 -31.70 17.14
C MET A 1140 31.23 -31.74 18.36
N GLY A 1141 30.67 -31.62 19.57
CA GLY A 1141 31.45 -31.62 20.82
C GLY A 1141 32.19 -32.94 21.09
N TYR A 1142 31.63 -34.07 20.64
CA TYR A 1142 32.23 -35.41 20.70
C TYR A 1142 33.22 -35.68 19.53
N GLY A 1143 33.45 -34.71 18.63
CA GLY A 1143 34.44 -34.81 17.56
C GLY A 1143 34.07 -35.72 16.37
N LEU A 1144 32.78 -36.05 16.19
CA LEU A 1144 32.27 -36.92 15.12
C LEU A 1144 31.75 -36.16 13.88
N GLY A 1145 31.64 -34.83 13.93
CA GLY A 1145 31.00 -34.00 12.90
C GLY A 1145 31.58 -34.02 11.47
N GLN A 1146 32.70 -34.71 11.24
CA GLN A 1146 33.25 -34.97 9.90
C GLN A 1146 33.10 -36.43 9.44
N SER A 1147 32.80 -37.35 10.36
CA SER A 1147 32.71 -38.80 10.11
C SER A 1147 31.28 -39.32 10.00
N VAL A 1148 30.30 -38.55 10.49
CA VAL A 1148 28.90 -38.95 10.61
C VAL A 1148 28.02 -37.87 9.96
N ALA A 1149 27.14 -38.28 9.05
CA ALA A 1149 26.08 -37.42 8.53
C ALA A 1149 24.84 -37.50 9.43
N LEU A 1150 24.07 -36.42 9.52
CA LEU A 1150 22.87 -36.33 10.36
C LEU A 1150 21.72 -35.74 9.52
N ILE A 1151 20.65 -36.51 9.34
CA ILE A 1151 19.52 -36.16 8.48
C ILE A 1151 18.18 -36.25 9.23
N THR A 1152 17.22 -35.39 8.86
CA THR A 1152 15.94 -35.32 9.57
C THR A 1152 14.78 -34.73 8.76
N ASP A 1153 13.55 -35.14 9.10
CA ASP A 1153 12.31 -34.47 8.69
C ASP A 1153 12.03 -33.18 9.48
N GLY A 1154 12.70 -33.00 10.63
CA GLY A 1154 12.69 -31.79 11.43
C GLY A 1154 13.65 -30.72 10.92
N ARG A 1155 14.28 -30.01 11.86
CA ARG A 1155 15.13 -28.84 11.56
C ARG A 1155 16.35 -28.85 12.46
N PHE A 1156 17.53 -28.58 11.89
CA PHE A 1156 18.72 -28.30 12.67
C PHE A 1156 18.83 -26.80 12.93
N SER A 1157 19.05 -26.42 14.18
CA SER A 1157 19.44 -25.05 14.50
C SER A 1157 20.78 -24.71 13.84
N GLY A 1158 20.91 -23.48 13.34
CA GLY A 1158 22.03 -23.02 12.51
C GLY A 1158 23.38 -22.85 13.23
N GLY A 1159 23.62 -23.57 14.33
CA GLY A 1159 24.83 -23.51 15.17
C GLY A 1159 25.89 -24.60 14.91
N SER A 1160 25.67 -25.46 13.91
CA SER A 1160 26.53 -26.62 13.60
C SER A 1160 26.98 -26.63 12.12
N HIS A 1161 27.98 -27.45 11.77
CA HIS A 1161 28.57 -27.56 10.42
C HIS A 1161 28.83 -29.02 10.03
N GLY A 1162 28.82 -29.37 8.74
CA GLY A 1162 28.95 -30.75 8.25
C GLY A 1162 27.72 -31.20 7.46
N PHE A 1163 27.62 -32.50 7.15
CA PHE A 1163 26.46 -33.08 6.46
C PHE A 1163 25.21 -33.12 7.37
N LEU A 1164 24.61 -31.95 7.57
CA LEU A 1164 23.43 -31.70 8.39
C LEU A 1164 22.28 -31.30 7.46
N ILE A 1165 21.39 -32.26 7.16
CA ILE A 1165 20.31 -32.09 6.18
C ILE A 1165 18.95 -32.19 6.88
N GLY A 1166 18.29 -31.05 7.06
CA GLY A 1166 16.95 -30.97 7.63
C GLY A 1166 15.88 -30.83 6.57
N HIS A 1167 14.64 -30.62 7.02
CA HIS A 1167 13.49 -30.29 6.19
C HIS A 1167 13.18 -31.37 5.14
N ILE A 1168 13.41 -32.66 5.44
CA ILE A 1168 13.13 -33.74 4.48
C ILE A 1168 11.62 -33.86 4.25
N VAL A 1169 11.18 -33.62 3.01
CA VAL A 1169 9.79 -33.63 2.59
C VAL A 1169 9.50 -34.81 1.65
N PRO A 1170 8.42 -35.60 1.88
CA PRO A 1170 7.49 -35.52 3.02
C PRO A 1170 8.07 -36.05 4.35
N GLU A 1171 7.53 -35.57 5.47
CA GLU A 1171 7.94 -36.00 6.82
C GLU A 1171 7.48 -37.42 7.18
N ALA A 1172 8.12 -38.06 8.16
CA ALA A 1172 7.78 -39.42 8.59
C ALA A 1172 6.37 -39.52 9.19
N ALA A 1173 5.86 -38.44 9.82
CA ALA A 1173 4.52 -38.37 10.38
C ALA A 1173 3.38 -38.48 9.32
N VAL A 1174 3.69 -38.27 8.04
CA VAL A 1174 2.73 -38.42 6.92
C VAL A 1174 3.08 -39.57 5.96
N GLY A 1175 4.07 -40.40 6.30
CA GLY A 1175 4.48 -41.55 5.48
C GLY A 1175 5.36 -41.16 4.28
N GLY A 1176 6.19 -40.13 4.45
CA GLY A 1176 7.30 -39.86 3.53
C GLY A 1176 8.41 -40.93 3.63
N PRO A 1177 9.33 -40.99 2.65
CA PRO A 1177 10.33 -42.07 2.56
C PRO A 1177 11.22 -42.21 3.80
N ILE A 1178 11.55 -41.10 4.47
CA ILE A 1178 12.28 -41.10 5.76
C ILE A 1178 11.56 -41.88 6.88
N GLY A 1179 10.23 -41.97 6.84
CA GLY A 1179 9.45 -42.83 7.73
C GLY A 1179 9.58 -44.34 7.46
N LEU A 1180 10.22 -44.73 6.34
CA LEU A 1180 10.37 -46.12 5.89
C LEU A 1180 11.81 -46.65 6.00
N VAL A 1181 12.78 -45.81 6.40
CA VAL A 1181 14.17 -46.20 6.62
C VAL A 1181 14.30 -47.17 7.80
N LYS A 1182 15.23 -48.11 7.70
CA LYS A 1182 15.62 -49.07 8.74
C LYS A 1182 17.14 -49.04 8.93
N ASP A 1183 17.59 -49.50 10.09
CA ASP A 1183 19.02 -49.67 10.38
C ASP A 1183 19.72 -50.53 9.32
N GLY A 1184 20.86 -50.05 8.85
CA GLY A 1184 21.70 -50.75 7.86
C GLY A 1184 21.35 -50.46 6.39
N ASP A 1185 20.23 -49.80 6.07
CA ASP A 1185 19.98 -49.26 4.72
C ASP A 1185 21.13 -48.34 4.30
N VAL A 1186 21.49 -48.29 3.00
CA VAL A 1186 22.50 -47.34 2.51
C VAL A 1186 21.84 -46.05 2.06
N ILE A 1187 22.41 -44.91 2.48
CA ILE A 1187 21.97 -43.57 2.10
C ILE A 1187 23.12 -42.85 1.40
N VAL A 1188 22.79 -42.18 0.28
CA VAL A 1188 23.71 -41.43 -0.57
C VAL A 1188 23.34 -39.95 -0.50
N ILE A 1189 24.32 -39.13 -0.11
CA ILE A 1189 24.29 -37.67 -0.08
C ILE A 1189 25.29 -37.17 -1.12
N ASP A 1190 24.87 -36.35 -2.06
CA ASP A 1190 25.73 -35.75 -3.08
C ASP A 1190 25.35 -34.29 -3.33
N ALA A 1191 26.16 -33.36 -2.83
CA ALA A 1191 25.91 -31.92 -2.91
C ALA A 1191 26.12 -31.36 -4.33
N GLU A 1192 26.97 -31.98 -5.15
CA GLU A 1192 27.25 -31.54 -6.52
C GLU A 1192 26.09 -31.91 -7.45
N LYS A 1193 25.59 -33.15 -7.32
CA LYS A 1193 24.42 -33.64 -8.07
C LYS A 1193 23.08 -33.21 -7.44
N ARG A 1194 23.11 -32.63 -6.23
CA ARG A 1194 21.94 -32.23 -5.41
C ARG A 1194 21.06 -33.42 -5.01
N VAL A 1195 21.68 -34.57 -4.79
CA VAL A 1195 21.01 -35.85 -4.53
C VAL A 1195 20.95 -36.19 -3.03
N LEU A 1196 19.80 -36.67 -2.59
CA LEU A 1196 19.59 -37.36 -1.32
C LEU A 1196 18.75 -38.63 -1.56
N ASP A 1197 19.45 -39.75 -1.76
CA ASP A 1197 18.88 -41.04 -2.14
C ASP A 1197 19.01 -42.09 -1.04
N LEU A 1198 18.02 -42.97 -0.98
CA LEU A 1198 17.96 -44.21 -0.20
C LEU A 1198 18.12 -45.39 -1.17
N GLU A 1199 19.15 -46.21 -0.98
CA GLU A 1199 19.42 -47.40 -1.81
C GLU A 1199 18.58 -48.60 -1.34
N VAL A 1200 17.26 -48.49 -1.51
CA VAL A 1200 16.28 -49.55 -1.25
C VAL A 1200 15.34 -49.66 -2.45
N ASP A 1201 15.02 -50.89 -2.86
CA ASP A 1201 14.15 -51.14 -4.00
C ASP A 1201 12.68 -50.74 -3.73
N GLN A 1202 11.91 -50.54 -4.81
CA GLN A 1202 10.55 -50.04 -4.72
C GLN A 1202 9.54 -51.07 -4.19
N GLU A 1203 9.83 -52.38 -4.27
CA GLU A 1203 8.95 -53.42 -3.74
C GLU A 1203 9.07 -53.47 -2.21
N THR A 1204 10.30 -53.46 -1.70
CA THR A 1204 10.63 -53.31 -0.27
C THR A 1204 10.05 -52.00 0.29
N LEU A 1205 10.18 -50.87 -0.41
CA LEU A 1205 9.59 -49.60 0.06
C LEU A 1205 8.06 -49.64 0.07
N ALA A 1206 7.41 -50.31 -0.89
CA ALA A 1206 5.96 -50.51 -0.90
C ALA A 1206 5.48 -51.45 0.22
N GLU A 1207 6.23 -52.48 0.57
CA GLU A 1207 5.95 -53.33 1.75
C GLU A 1207 6.10 -52.53 3.06
N ARG A 1208 7.22 -51.82 3.23
CA ARG A 1208 7.46 -50.97 4.40
C ARG A 1208 6.39 -49.89 4.56
N ARG A 1209 5.86 -49.33 3.47
CA ARG A 1209 4.72 -48.39 3.49
C ARG A 1209 3.45 -49.02 4.07
N LYS A 1210 3.07 -50.23 3.61
CA LYS A 1210 1.90 -50.96 4.16
C LYS A 1210 2.08 -51.25 5.66
N GLN A 1211 3.30 -51.59 6.09
CA GLN A 1211 3.60 -51.80 7.50
C GLN A 1211 3.46 -50.51 8.32
N TRP A 1212 3.97 -49.37 7.82
CA TRP A 1212 3.80 -48.06 8.46
C TRP A 1212 2.31 -47.65 8.55
N GLU A 1213 1.50 -47.95 7.53
CA GLU A 1213 0.05 -47.71 7.54
C GLU A 1213 -0.65 -48.58 8.60
N ALA A 1214 -0.34 -49.87 8.67
CA ALA A 1214 -0.88 -50.77 9.70
C ALA A 1214 -0.45 -50.38 11.13
N ASP A 1215 0.80 -49.95 11.33
CA ASP A 1215 1.31 -49.51 12.64
C ASP A 1215 0.75 -48.14 13.06
N LYS A 1216 0.38 -47.30 12.09
CA LYS A 1216 -0.38 -46.06 12.32
C LYS A 1216 -1.82 -46.34 12.77
N GLU A 1217 -2.53 -47.25 12.10
CA GLU A 1217 -3.88 -47.66 12.48
C GLU A 1217 -3.91 -48.37 13.84
N ALA A 1218 -2.91 -49.20 14.12
CA ALA A 1218 -2.72 -49.84 15.41
C ALA A 1218 -2.20 -48.90 16.53
N GLY A 1219 -1.96 -47.62 16.25
CA GLY A 1219 -1.54 -46.62 17.24
C GLY A 1219 -0.13 -46.85 17.81
N LYS A 1220 0.74 -47.57 17.09
CA LYS A 1220 2.11 -47.90 17.53
C LYS A 1220 3.15 -46.83 17.19
N LEU A 1221 2.86 -45.96 16.22
CA LEU A 1221 3.78 -44.87 15.84
C LEU A 1221 3.97 -43.86 17.00
N PRO A 1222 5.12 -43.16 17.06
CA PRO A 1222 5.39 -42.16 18.09
C PRO A 1222 4.28 -41.09 18.20
N PRO A 1223 3.99 -40.53 19.39
CA PRO A 1223 2.97 -39.50 19.56
C PRO A 1223 3.30 -38.21 18.77
N THR A 1224 2.66 -38.05 17.61
CA THR A 1224 2.76 -36.88 16.74
C THR A 1224 1.73 -35.81 17.14
N GLY A 1225 1.89 -34.57 16.66
CA GLY A 1225 0.92 -33.49 16.89
C GLY A 1225 -0.49 -33.82 16.39
N LEU A 1226 -0.65 -34.71 15.41
CA LEU A 1226 -1.95 -35.14 14.87
C LEU A 1226 -2.85 -35.81 15.92
N THR A 1227 -2.27 -36.58 16.85
CA THR A 1227 -3.01 -37.27 17.93
C THR A 1227 -3.21 -36.38 19.16
N MET A 1228 -2.60 -35.19 19.20
CA MET A 1228 -2.65 -34.29 20.35
C MET A 1228 -3.86 -33.33 20.35
N ARG A 1229 -4.11 -32.76 21.53
CA ARG A 1229 -5.02 -31.62 21.77
C ARG A 1229 -4.20 -30.33 21.98
N GLY A 1230 -4.88 -29.20 22.18
CA GLY A 1230 -4.22 -27.90 22.36
C GLY A 1230 -3.59 -27.37 21.07
N THR A 1231 -2.59 -26.49 21.20
CA THR A 1231 -2.02 -25.77 20.05
C THR A 1231 -1.30 -26.69 19.06
N LEU A 1232 -0.56 -27.71 19.52
CA LEU A 1232 0.10 -28.69 18.63
C LEU A 1232 -0.94 -29.47 17.79
N GLY A 1233 -2.07 -29.82 18.39
CA GLY A 1233 -3.20 -30.45 17.70
C GLY A 1233 -3.91 -29.54 16.69
N LYS A 1234 -3.90 -28.21 16.88
CA LYS A 1234 -4.32 -27.27 15.83
C LYS A 1234 -3.28 -27.22 14.72
N TYR A 1235 -2.02 -26.96 15.09
CA TYR A 1235 -0.89 -26.79 14.18
C TYR A 1235 -0.77 -27.98 13.22
N ALA A 1236 -0.70 -29.22 13.72
CA ALA A 1236 -0.53 -30.40 12.89
C ALA A 1236 -1.67 -30.64 11.86
N ARG A 1237 -2.86 -30.05 12.06
CA ARG A 1237 -4.00 -30.16 11.13
C ARG A 1237 -3.96 -29.11 10.03
N TYR A 1238 -3.49 -27.89 10.32
CA TYR A 1238 -3.46 -26.77 9.37
C TYR A 1238 -2.09 -26.51 8.74
N VAL A 1239 -1.01 -27.03 9.32
CA VAL A 1239 0.35 -26.83 8.80
C VAL A 1239 0.52 -27.56 7.47
N ILE A 1240 0.97 -26.80 6.46
CA ILE A 1240 1.43 -27.29 5.16
C ILE A 1240 2.80 -27.96 5.37
N SER A 1241 3.30 -28.74 4.40
CA SER A 1241 4.69 -29.21 4.46
C SER A 1241 5.67 -28.02 4.58
N ALA A 1242 6.89 -28.30 5.04
CA ALA A 1242 8.00 -27.43 4.66
C ALA A 1242 8.03 -27.34 3.10
N PRO A 1243 8.34 -26.16 2.52
CA PRO A 1243 8.60 -26.03 1.09
C PRO A 1243 9.82 -26.85 0.65
#